data_AF-A0A9D6CRY0-F1
#
_entry.id   AF-A0A9D6CRY0-F1
#
_cell.length_a   1.000
_cell.length_b   1.000
_cell.length_c   1.000
_cell.angle_alpha   90.00
_cell.angle_beta   90.00
_cell.angle_gamma   90.00
#
_symmetry.space_group_name_H-M   'P 1'
#
loop_
_entity.id
_entity.type
_entity.pdbx_description
1 polymer ?
#
loop_
_entity_poly.entity_id
_entity_poly.type
_entity_poly.pdbx_seq_one_letter_code
_entity_poly.pdbx_strand_id
1 'polypeptide(L)'
;MIRAGLALALWLTATALLPGQARRVVVLKADGLPGWLVERMLAERDPDTGRSPLPWIERTFVERGVWAPNFYSRGVSLSVPSWSILDTGRPMVIHGNVEYDRYTLRAFDYLNFIPFYFKSAFSKAADMPAVELLDDLQVPLLADRFEWSATRQSFQIFQRGIPWTTLKRAVRGPFPLASPRRLIGEWQAGFEFSQSIQDELERSLIAALADEQIRYLDLYTGELDHVAHLDNSEQAQRAVVEGIDALVGRVWSAIEQSPLADETILALVSDHGMNTSPDAYSQGYNLVELFRGAAGGRHHVVTNRHPLADYKLKGLYPFVHKVLSSSDASPYAGESPKDYPTVLLDLDGNERAAISLRNSDLNRIHLLLLQLESEDLEPKLRAAAARAYADAIRAYEDHSRQRLDRLELELAVLTRQIAGLEAQLPHIADGIETRRAKARLRSWKLDASDYQDALEALRTLFAAEPGAGKPASKTVPKRFLGEPNSIGQLQRYAVSLSPGGLRLGADGNLDEERSFERVDYFRLLRDLRVRNVVQEGVGARPVDFVAAPVPVEALAGLPPGDEAADFAVWLYGGAHRQLLILVRGEPFEIKAIPAANLTDRGGRISFERTEWGPGLPLALYEDPGFAIPAAERAQWLAAWRSERDWLRASHRARYANAVVGLAEQLRPPEGPHPGETFHQARRELVRPDLLVLAGDHWNFNARGFNPGGNHGGFLRASAHSVMMLAGGDSTGLRRGVRVDEPYDALSFAPTLLGLLGFCEPDLPGVPIHEAGPAACADGLDEGGRASEAQLELDRDLPAGGQRRP
;
A
#
# COMPACT_ATOMS: atom_id res chain seq x y z
N MET A 1 22.69 -15.20 -57.53
CA MET A 1 23.13 -14.91 -56.15
C MET A 1 23.16 -13.42 -55.79
N ILE A 2 23.42 -12.48 -56.71
CA ILE A 2 23.47 -11.04 -56.37
C ILE A 2 22.07 -10.38 -56.23
N ARG A 3 21.01 -10.94 -56.83
CA ARG A 3 19.63 -10.42 -56.70
C ARG A 3 18.87 -10.86 -55.43
N ALA A 4 19.31 -11.93 -54.76
CA ALA A 4 18.69 -12.39 -53.52
C ALA A 4 19.25 -11.67 -52.27
N GLY A 5 20.50 -11.19 -52.33
CA GLY A 5 21.12 -10.42 -51.24
C GLY A 5 20.59 -8.99 -51.10
N LEU A 6 20.13 -8.37 -52.19
CA LEU A 6 19.56 -7.02 -52.13
C LEU A 6 18.15 -6.99 -51.54
N ALA A 7 17.34 -8.04 -51.75
CA ALA A 7 15.99 -8.14 -51.21
C ALA A 7 15.98 -8.34 -49.69
N LEU A 8 16.96 -9.07 -49.14
CA LEU A 8 17.07 -9.28 -47.69
C LEU A 8 17.64 -8.03 -46.97
N ALA A 9 18.53 -7.28 -47.62
CA ALA A 9 19.04 -6.01 -47.07
C ALA A 9 18.00 -4.88 -47.11
N LEU A 10 17.08 -4.88 -48.09
CA LEU A 10 15.93 -3.96 -48.13
C LEU A 10 14.80 -4.34 -47.17
N TRP A 11 14.66 -5.61 -46.80
CA TRP A 11 13.69 -6.05 -45.79
C TRP A 11 14.16 -5.77 -44.36
N LEU A 12 15.47 -5.88 -44.09
CA LEU A 12 16.07 -5.55 -42.78
C LEU A 12 16.26 -4.05 -42.52
N THR A 13 16.06 -3.19 -43.52
CA THR A 13 16.09 -1.72 -43.37
C THR A 13 14.70 -1.07 -43.49
N ALA A 14 13.66 -1.88 -43.65
CA ALA A 14 12.27 -1.46 -43.75
C ALA A 14 11.37 -2.22 -42.77
N THR A 15 11.77 -2.33 -41.50
CA THR A 15 10.78 -2.13 -40.44
C THR A 15 10.41 -0.65 -40.50
N ALA A 16 9.53 -0.30 -41.45
CA ALA A 16 8.79 0.94 -41.37
C ALA A 16 8.19 0.94 -39.97
N LEU A 17 8.60 1.92 -39.15
CA LEU A 17 7.89 2.26 -37.92
C LEU A 17 6.41 2.26 -38.28
N LEU A 18 5.61 1.42 -37.63
CA LEU A 18 4.18 1.49 -37.79
C LEU A 18 3.80 2.96 -37.49
N PRO A 19 3.19 3.69 -38.43
CA PRO A 19 2.78 5.06 -38.16
C PRO A 19 1.85 5.05 -36.95
N GLY A 20 2.17 5.86 -35.92
CA GLY A 20 1.35 5.97 -34.71
C GLY A 20 1.98 5.50 -33.39
N GLN A 21 3.27 5.23 -33.31
CA GLN A 21 3.93 4.81 -32.06
C GLN A 21 4.73 5.97 -31.44
N ALA A 22 4.45 6.29 -30.17
CA ALA A 22 5.22 7.29 -29.45
C ALA A 22 6.64 6.80 -29.15
N ARG A 23 7.63 7.72 -29.16
CA ARG A 23 9.03 7.43 -28.82
C ARG A 23 9.46 8.00 -27.48
N ARG A 24 8.71 8.95 -26.94
CA ARG A 24 9.03 9.59 -25.66
C ARG A 24 7.78 9.79 -24.83
N VAL A 25 7.93 9.65 -23.51
CA VAL A 25 6.87 9.94 -22.55
C VAL A 25 7.38 10.92 -21.49
N VAL A 26 6.52 11.86 -21.11
CA VAL A 26 6.68 12.78 -19.99
C VAL A 26 5.53 12.53 -19.03
N VAL A 27 5.80 12.17 -17.79
CA VAL A 27 4.79 11.91 -16.76
C VAL A 27 4.86 13.00 -15.68
N LEU A 28 3.82 13.80 -15.60
CA LEU A 28 3.58 14.72 -14.50
C LEU A 28 2.78 13.98 -13.43
N LYS A 29 3.45 13.73 -12.29
CA LYS A 29 2.91 13.02 -11.14
C LYS A 29 2.48 14.05 -10.10
N ALA A 30 1.17 14.21 -9.90
CA ALA A 30 0.61 15.13 -8.92
C ALA A 30 0.01 14.34 -7.76
N ASP A 31 0.73 14.28 -6.63
CA ASP A 31 0.29 13.55 -5.43
C ASP A 31 -1.00 14.19 -4.85
N GLY A 32 -2.01 13.36 -4.62
CA GLY A 32 -3.27 13.77 -3.98
C GLY A 32 -4.11 14.78 -4.77
N LEU A 33 -3.94 14.86 -6.11
CA LEU A 33 -4.74 15.73 -6.97
C LEU A 33 -6.15 15.13 -7.19
N PRO A 34 -7.20 15.72 -6.59
CA PRO A 34 -8.53 15.14 -6.67
C PRO A 34 -9.17 15.38 -8.03
N GLY A 35 -9.67 14.31 -8.66
CA GLY A 35 -10.36 14.39 -9.94
C GLY A 35 -11.59 15.31 -9.89
N TRP A 36 -12.32 15.32 -8.77
CA TRP A 36 -13.49 16.16 -8.56
C TRP A 36 -13.15 17.66 -8.53
N LEU A 37 -11.97 18.04 -8.00
CA LEU A 37 -11.56 19.44 -7.93
C LEU A 37 -11.19 19.96 -9.32
N VAL A 38 -10.47 19.14 -10.09
CA VAL A 38 -10.12 19.44 -11.49
C VAL A 38 -11.39 19.55 -12.34
N GLU A 39 -12.34 18.62 -12.20
CA GLU A 39 -13.64 18.67 -12.90
C GLU A 39 -14.40 19.96 -12.59
N ARG A 40 -14.50 20.32 -11.30
CA ARG A 40 -15.19 21.54 -10.87
C ARG A 40 -14.54 22.79 -11.47
N MET A 41 -13.23 22.91 -11.35
CA MET A 41 -12.50 24.07 -11.88
C MET A 41 -12.55 24.13 -13.40
N LEU A 42 -12.53 23.00 -14.10
CA LEU A 42 -12.74 22.95 -15.56
C LEU A 42 -14.15 23.33 -15.97
N ALA A 43 -15.16 23.22 -15.11
CA ALA A 43 -16.52 23.66 -15.38
C ALA A 43 -16.74 25.15 -15.09
N GLU A 44 -15.90 25.76 -14.25
CA GLU A 44 -15.93 27.19 -13.97
C GLU A 44 -15.58 28.02 -15.21
N ARG A 45 -16.23 29.17 -15.34
CA ARG A 45 -15.94 30.14 -16.40
C ARG A 45 -15.78 31.51 -15.77
N ASP A 46 -14.65 32.13 -16.05
CA ASP A 46 -14.43 33.52 -15.71
C ASP A 46 -15.49 34.38 -16.43
N PRO A 47 -16.26 35.21 -15.70
CA PRO A 47 -17.41 35.91 -16.27
C PRO A 47 -17.01 36.99 -17.29
N ASP A 48 -15.78 37.53 -17.19
CA ASP A 48 -15.30 38.62 -18.05
C ASP A 48 -14.67 38.08 -19.34
N THR A 49 -13.95 36.95 -19.25
CA THR A 49 -13.18 36.38 -20.36
C THR A 49 -13.80 35.12 -20.95
N GLY A 50 -14.74 34.49 -20.25
CA GLY A 50 -15.35 33.21 -20.61
C GLY A 50 -14.39 32.02 -20.56
N ARG A 51 -13.20 32.18 -19.94
CA ARG A 51 -12.15 31.14 -19.92
C ARG A 51 -12.21 30.29 -18.66
N SER A 52 -11.76 29.05 -18.77
CA SER A 52 -11.47 28.20 -17.62
C SER A 52 -10.35 28.80 -16.76
N PRO A 53 -10.39 28.64 -15.42
CA PRO A 53 -9.25 28.92 -14.54
C PRO A 53 -8.08 27.95 -14.75
N LEU A 54 -8.30 26.85 -15.47
CA LEU A 54 -7.29 25.86 -15.86
C LEU A 54 -7.09 25.86 -17.39
N PRO A 55 -6.61 26.97 -17.97
CA PRO A 55 -6.56 27.13 -19.42
C PRO A 55 -5.62 26.15 -20.12
N TRP A 56 -4.55 25.71 -19.46
CA TRP A 56 -3.59 24.78 -20.07
C TRP A 56 -4.06 23.34 -19.99
N ILE A 57 -4.68 22.92 -18.89
CA ILE A 57 -5.30 21.60 -18.76
C ILE A 57 -6.46 21.48 -19.75
N GLU A 58 -7.33 22.49 -19.83
CA GLU A 58 -8.44 22.53 -20.80
C GLU A 58 -7.90 22.39 -22.24
N ARG A 59 -6.97 23.26 -22.64
CA ARG A 59 -6.41 23.24 -23.99
C ARG A 59 -5.64 21.95 -24.33
N THR A 60 -4.82 21.47 -23.40
CA THR A 60 -3.87 20.37 -23.67
C THR A 60 -4.57 19.02 -23.62
N PHE A 61 -5.38 18.78 -22.59
CA PHE A 61 -5.96 17.46 -22.33
C PHE A 61 -7.42 17.37 -22.75
N VAL A 62 -8.24 18.40 -22.51
CA VAL A 62 -9.69 18.36 -22.83
C VAL A 62 -9.93 18.59 -24.32
N GLU A 63 -9.35 19.64 -24.90
CA GLU A 63 -9.58 19.98 -26.31
C GLU A 63 -8.72 19.16 -27.28
N ARG A 64 -7.48 18.85 -26.89
CA ARG A 64 -6.47 18.26 -27.78
C ARG A 64 -5.99 16.88 -27.37
N GLY A 65 -6.43 16.38 -26.23
CA GLY A 65 -5.97 15.12 -25.67
C GLY A 65 -7.11 14.17 -25.32
N VAL A 66 -6.84 13.35 -24.32
CA VAL A 66 -7.74 12.36 -23.74
C VAL A 66 -7.87 12.67 -22.25
N TRP A 67 -9.11 12.81 -21.78
CA TRP A 67 -9.43 12.99 -20.37
C TRP A 67 -10.30 11.84 -19.89
N ALA A 68 -9.82 11.10 -18.88
CA ALA A 68 -10.59 10.08 -18.17
C ALA A 68 -11.12 10.66 -16.83
N PRO A 69 -12.30 11.31 -16.81
CA PRO A 69 -12.89 11.86 -15.60
C PRO A 69 -13.19 10.83 -14.52
N ASN A 70 -13.38 9.56 -14.87
CA ASN A 70 -13.72 8.49 -13.93
C ASN A 70 -12.52 7.58 -13.68
N PHE A 71 -11.40 8.16 -13.23
CA PHE A 71 -10.18 7.42 -12.88
C PHE A 71 -10.02 7.30 -11.36
N TYR A 72 -9.67 6.11 -10.86
CA TYR A 72 -9.67 5.83 -9.43
C TYR A 72 -8.40 5.13 -8.95
N SER A 73 -7.99 5.41 -7.71
CA SER A 73 -6.99 4.59 -7.03
C SER A 73 -7.49 3.14 -6.92
N ARG A 74 -6.57 2.18 -7.02
CA ARG A 74 -6.85 0.77 -6.73
C ARG A 74 -6.21 0.38 -5.39
N GLY A 75 -6.95 -0.36 -4.58
CA GLY A 75 -6.56 -0.61 -3.19
C GLY A 75 -6.77 0.61 -2.30
N VAL A 76 -6.01 0.71 -1.20
CA VAL A 76 -6.07 1.90 -0.31
C VAL A 76 -5.49 3.13 -1.01
N SER A 77 -6.18 4.26 -0.89
CA SER A 77 -5.82 5.55 -1.51
C SER A 77 -4.65 6.26 -0.81
N LEU A 78 -3.50 5.58 -0.70
CA LEU A 78 -2.27 6.09 -0.12
C LEU A 78 -1.17 6.21 -1.16
N SER A 79 -0.27 7.18 -1.00
CA SER A 79 0.74 7.47 -2.00
C SER A 79 1.65 6.28 -2.30
N VAL A 80 2.28 5.64 -1.30
CA VAL A 80 3.22 4.52 -1.58
C VAL A 80 2.51 3.33 -2.25
N PRO A 81 1.38 2.82 -1.72
CA PRO A 81 0.62 1.75 -2.40
C PRO A 81 0.15 2.13 -3.80
N SER A 82 -0.39 3.32 -3.99
CA SER A 82 -0.99 3.76 -5.26
C SER A 82 0.09 3.99 -6.33
N TRP A 83 1.20 4.66 -5.98
CA TRP A 83 2.35 4.77 -6.88
C TRP A 83 2.99 3.42 -7.18
N SER A 84 2.96 2.45 -6.26
CA SER A 84 3.45 1.10 -6.55
C SER A 84 2.68 0.44 -7.69
N ILE A 85 1.37 0.70 -7.80
CA ILE A 85 0.53 0.20 -8.89
C ILE A 85 0.77 1.01 -10.17
N LEU A 86 0.72 2.34 -10.09
CA LEU A 86 0.89 3.21 -11.26
C LEU A 86 2.27 3.02 -11.91
N ASP A 87 3.34 2.95 -11.12
CA ASP A 87 4.70 2.83 -11.63
C ASP A 87 5.06 1.40 -12.05
N THR A 88 4.22 0.39 -11.85
CA THR A 88 4.54 -1.00 -12.26
C THR A 88 3.51 -1.61 -13.20
N GLY A 89 2.26 -1.14 -13.16
CA GLY A 89 1.12 -1.80 -13.80
C GLY A 89 0.76 -3.15 -13.16
N ARG A 90 1.26 -3.44 -11.96
CA ARG A 90 1.10 -4.72 -11.26
C ARG A 90 0.21 -4.56 -10.01
N PRO A 91 -0.36 -5.66 -9.50
CA PRO A 91 -1.11 -5.67 -8.25
C PRO A 91 -0.28 -5.13 -7.07
N MET A 92 -0.98 -4.69 -6.03
CA MET A 92 -0.42 -4.06 -4.84
C MET A 92 0.48 -5.04 -4.09
N VAL A 93 1.78 -4.74 -4.09
CA VAL A 93 2.78 -5.47 -3.29
C VAL A 93 3.02 -4.79 -1.93
N ILE A 94 2.90 -3.46 -1.90
CA ILE A 94 3.10 -2.62 -0.72
C ILE A 94 1.74 -2.09 -0.27
N HIS A 95 1.33 -2.43 0.93
CA HIS A 95 -0.03 -2.22 1.46
C HIS A 95 -0.14 -0.99 2.38
N GLY A 96 0.97 -0.28 2.60
CA GLY A 96 0.98 0.95 3.38
C GLY A 96 2.19 1.84 3.12
N ASN A 97 2.09 3.09 3.57
CA ASN A 97 3.24 3.99 3.63
C ASN A 97 4.31 3.47 4.61
N VAL A 98 3.87 2.68 5.59
CA VAL A 98 4.70 1.98 6.56
C VAL A 98 4.19 0.58 6.75
N GLU A 99 5.11 -0.37 6.87
CA GLU A 99 4.77 -1.74 7.21
C GLU A 99 5.69 -2.25 8.32
N TYR A 100 5.20 -3.20 9.11
CA TYR A 100 5.94 -3.73 10.24
C TYR A 100 6.07 -5.23 10.15
N ASP A 101 7.31 -5.70 10.19
CA ASP A 101 7.61 -7.11 10.30
C ASP A 101 7.34 -7.60 11.72
N ARG A 102 6.45 -8.58 11.85
CA ARG A 102 6.04 -9.15 13.14
C ARG A 102 7.17 -9.93 13.83
N TYR A 103 8.12 -10.48 13.08
CA TYR A 103 9.18 -11.33 13.61
C TYR A 103 10.39 -10.52 14.06
N THR A 104 10.65 -9.37 13.41
CA THR A 104 11.85 -8.56 13.66
C THR A 104 11.57 -7.18 14.27
N LEU A 105 10.30 -6.74 14.28
CA LEU A 105 9.86 -5.35 14.52
C LEU A 105 10.51 -4.33 13.59
N ARG A 106 11.00 -4.76 12.43
CA ARG A 106 11.55 -3.84 11.44
C ARG A 106 10.38 -3.05 10.85
N ALA A 107 10.52 -1.73 10.88
CA ALA A 107 9.61 -0.82 10.19
C ALA A 107 10.15 -0.55 8.79
N PHE A 108 9.35 -0.84 7.77
CA PHE A 108 9.58 -0.44 6.39
C PHE A 108 8.85 0.88 6.15
N ASP A 109 9.54 1.98 6.42
CA ASP A 109 9.03 3.35 6.23
C ASP A 109 9.43 3.86 4.84
N TYR A 110 8.50 3.80 3.89
CA TYR A 110 8.75 4.08 2.48
C TYR A 110 8.75 5.58 2.14
N LEU A 111 8.20 6.42 3.04
CA LEU A 111 8.16 7.88 2.90
C LEU A 111 9.37 8.58 3.53
N ASN A 112 10.33 7.84 4.12
CA ASN A 112 11.44 8.45 4.84
C ASN A 112 12.62 8.81 3.92
N PHE A 113 12.48 9.93 3.21
CA PHE A 113 13.46 10.43 2.26
C PHE A 113 14.81 10.80 2.91
N ILE A 114 14.83 11.33 4.14
CA ILE A 114 16.07 11.82 4.76
C ILE A 114 17.07 10.68 5.02
N PRO A 115 16.71 9.60 5.73
CA PRO A 115 17.60 8.45 5.87
C PRO A 115 18.07 7.90 4.54
N PHE A 116 17.24 7.92 3.48
CA PHE A 116 17.67 7.52 2.15
C PHE A 116 18.78 8.43 1.61
N TYR A 117 18.58 9.75 1.55
CA TYR A 117 19.58 10.68 1.03
C TYR A 117 20.90 10.61 1.83
N PHE A 118 20.83 10.50 3.16
CA PHE A 118 22.00 10.28 3.99
C PHE A 118 22.68 8.93 3.70
N LYS A 119 21.93 7.81 3.68
CA LYS A 119 22.49 6.49 3.38
C LYS A 119 23.15 6.50 2.00
N SER A 120 22.51 7.07 0.99
CA SER A 120 23.06 7.12 -0.37
C SER A 120 24.31 7.99 -0.46
N ALA A 121 24.38 9.14 0.24
CA ALA A 121 25.60 9.94 0.34
C ALA A 121 26.80 9.14 0.87
N PHE A 122 26.55 8.17 1.75
CA PHE A 122 27.56 7.25 2.29
C PHE A 122 27.62 5.90 1.55
N SER A 123 27.06 5.78 0.34
CA SER A 123 27.03 4.55 -0.47
C SER A 123 26.38 3.35 0.24
N LYS A 124 25.45 3.62 1.16
CA LYS A 124 24.69 2.65 1.95
C LYS A 124 23.32 2.28 1.35
N ALA A 125 22.78 3.10 0.44
CA ALA A 125 21.57 2.84 -0.33
C ALA A 125 21.80 3.27 -1.79
N ALA A 126 21.17 2.59 -2.74
CA ALA A 126 21.28 2.94 -4.16
C ALA A 126 19.98 3.59 -4.66
N ASP A 127 18.85 2.98 -4.35
CA ASP A 127 17.51 3.39 -4.75
C ASP A 127 16.62 3.58 -3.51
N MET A 128 15.42 4.15 -3.68
CA MET A 128 14.46 4.27 -2.58
C MET A 128 14.06 2.90 -2.02
N PRO A 129 13.75 2.76 -0.72
CA PRO A 129 13.47 1.45 -0.11
C PRO A 129 12.34 0.64 -0.77
N ALA A 130 11.31 1.32 -1.29
CA ALA A 130 10.22 0.67 -2.01
C ALA A 130 10.71 0.03 -3.32
N VAL A 131 11.61 0.73 -4.03
CA VAL A 131 12.24 0.23 -5.26
C VAL A 131 13.16 -0.96 -4.98
N GLU A 132 13.94 -0.91 -3.91
CA GLU A 132 14.78 -2.06 -3.49
C GLU A 132 13.93 -3.29 -3.17
N LEU A 133 12.72 -3.13 -2.59
CA LEU A 133 11.77 -4.22 -2.37
C LEU A 133 11.18 -4.75 -3.67
N LEU A 134 10.79 -3.88 -4.61
CA LEU A 134 10.27 -4.31 -5.89
C LEU A 134 11.33 -5.08 -6.70
N ASP A 135 12.61 -4.69 -6.62
CA ASP A 135 13.72 -5.44 -7.20
C ASP A 135 13.86 -6.85 -6.62
N ASP A 136 13.74 -6.98 -5.29
CA ASP A 136 13.77 -8.28 -4.60
C ASP A 136 12.63 -9.20 -5.06
N LEU A 137 11.51 -8.62 -5.50
CA LEU A 137 10.32 -9.31 -6.02
C LEU A 137 10.28 -9.36 -7.56
N GLN A 138 11.34 -8.88 -8.22
CA GLN A 138 11.44 -8.84 -9.69
C GLN A 138 10.29 -8.08 -10.37
N VAL A 139 9.77 -7.06 -9.71
CA VAL A 139 8.73 -6.17 -10.25
C VAL A 139 9.39 -4.91 -10.81
N PRO A 140 9.48 -4.76 -12.14
CA PRO A 140 10.09 -3.59 -12.75
C PRO A 140 9.19 -2.35 -12.65
N LEU A 141 9.81 -1.17 -12.56
CA LEU A 141 9.13 0.11 -12.74
C LEU A 141 8.91 0.39 -14.23
N LEU A 142 7.97 1.28 -14.54
CA LEU A 142 7.71 1.83 -15.86
C LEU A 142 8.99 2.47 -16.44
N ALA A 143 9.74 3.19 -15.59
CA ALA A 143 11.01 3.79 -15.96
C ALA A 143 12.10 2.75 -16.34
N ASP A 144 12.00 1.52 -15.84
CA ASP A 144 13.00 0.46 -16.09
C ASP A 144 12.85 -0.16 -17.50
N ARG A 145 11.80 0.20 -18.25
CA ARG A 145 11.64 -0.19 -19.67
C ARG A 145 12.51 0.65 -20.61
N PHE A 146 13.18 1.66 -20.06
CA PHE A 146 14.06 2.56 -20.78
C PHE A 146 15.49 2.44 -20.26
N GLU A 147 16.45 2.59 -21.16
CA GLU A 147 17.86 2.67 -20.79
C GLU A 147 18.09 3.78 -19.77
N TRP A 148 18.91 3.52 -18.75
CA TRP A 148 19.20 4.47 -17.68
C TRP A 148 19.67 5.85 -18.19
N SER A 149 20.44 5.87 -19.27
CA SER A 149 20.94 7.10 -19.91
C SER A 149 19.83 7.91 -20.59
N ALA A 150 18.75 7.25 -21.02
CA ALA A 150 17.57 7.81 -21.68
C ALA A 150 16.46 8.22 -20.69
N THR A 151 16.66 8.02 -19.39
CA THR A 151 15.66 8.29 -18.34
C THR A 151 16.03 9.53 -17.54
N ARG A 152 15.05 10.38 -17.22
CA ARG A 152 15.20 11.52 -16.31
C ARG A 152 14.10 11.48 -15.27
N GLN A 153 14.46 11.16 -14.04
CA GLN A 153 13.53 11.13 -12.92
C GLN A 153 13.75 12.32 -11.98
N SER A 154 12.65 12.89 -11.51
CA SER A 154 12.66 13.88 -10.42
C SER A 154 12.80 13.20 -9.04
N PHE A 155 12.88 14.00 -7.98
CA PHE A 155 12.78 13.47 -6.62
C PHE A 155 11.37 12.95 -6.36
N GLN A 156 11.23 11.68 -6.01
CA GLN A 156 9.91 11.02 -5.86
C GLN A 156 9.99 9.77 -4.97
N ILE A 157 8.82 9.19 -4.66
CA ILE A 157 8.68 8.02 -3.79
C ILE A 157 9.35 6.78 -4.40
N PHE A 158 9.13 6.50 -5.70
CA PHE A 158 9.75 5.40 -6.44
C PHE A 158 10.91 5.91 -7.30
N GLN A 159 12.00 6.27 -6.64
CA GLN A 159 13.16 6.87 -7.29
C GLN A 159 14.31 5.87 -7.44
N ARG A 160 14.83 5.77 -8.66
CA ARG A 160 16.11 5.14 -8.95
C ARG A 160 17.24 6.16 -8.79
N GLY A 161 18.30 5.81 -8.05
CA GLY A 161 19.48 6.64 -7.84
C GLY A 161 19.18 7.98 -7.14
N ILE A 162 20.13 8.92 -7.20
CA ILE A 162 19.93 10.32 -6.78
C ILE A 162 20.46 11.25 -7.87
N PRO A 163 19.66 12.23 -8.35
CA PRO A 163 20.14 13.29 -9.24
C PRO A 163 21.03 14.31 -8.48
N TRP A 164 22.24 13.88 -8.08
CA TRP A 164 23.20 14.68 -7.30
C TRP A 164 23.61 16.00 -7.99
N THR A 165 23.62 16.02 -9.31
CA THR A 165 23.92 17.22 -10.11
C THR A 165 22.85 18.29 -9.92
N THR A 166 21.58 17.91 -9.97
CA THR A 166 20.42 18.78 -9.71
C THR A 166 20.47 19.33 -8.29
N LEU A 167 20.70 18.47 -7.29
CA LEU A 167 20.81 18.91 -5.89
C LEU A 167 21.94 19.95 -5.70
N LYS A 168 23.10 19.73 -6.34
CA LYS A 168 24.23 20.66 -6.28
C LYS A 168 23.94 22.01 -6.94
N ARG A 169 23.10 22.04 -7.98
CA ARG A 169 22.73 23.28 -8.68
C ARG A 169 21.69 24.08 -7.89
N ALA A 170 20.66 23.41 -7.36
CA ALA A 170 19.69 24.02 -6.47
C ALA A 170 20.36 24.72 -5.27
N VAL A 171 21.40 24.09 -4.70
CA VAL A 171 22.22 24.61 -3.59
C VAL A 171 23.09 25.83 -3.96
N ARG A 172 23.37 26.06 -5.25
CA ARG A 172 24.27 27.12 -5.77
C ARG A 172 23.53 28.33 -6.37
N GLY A 173 22.20 28.38 -6.29
CA GLY A 173 21.39 29.51 -6.75
C GLY A 173 21.61 30.80 -5.94
N PRO A 174 20.87 31.89 -6.22
CA PRO A 174 21.05 33.22 -5.61
C PRO A 174 20.93 33.25 -4.07
N PHE A 175 20.48 32.16 -3.45
CA PHE A 175 20.52 31.93 -2.00
C PHE A 175 21.43 30.72 -1.68
N PRO A 176 22.74 30.91 -1.44
CA PRO A 176 23.68 29.81 -1.27
C PRO A 176 23.56 29.11 0.10
N LEU A 177 23.39 27.78 0.07
CA LEU A 177 23.41 26.90 1.25
C LEU A 177 24.86 26.60 1.67
N ALA A 178 25.39 27.38 2.60
CA ALA A 178 26.78 27.25 3.04
C ALA A 178 27.07 26.13 4.08
N SER A 179 26.10 25.31 4.53
CA SER A 179 26.41 24.12 5.36
C SER A 179 25.29 23.07 5.50
N PRO A 180 25.62 21.78 5.77
CA PRO A 180 24.65 20.72 6.10
C PRO A 180 23.76 21.02 7.32
N ARG A 181 24.23 21.85 8.27
CA ARG A 181 23.43 22.27 9.44
C ARG A 181 22.31 23.24 9.07
N ARG A 182 22.51 24.06 8.03
CA ARG A 182 21.51 25.00 7.54
C ARG A 182 20.43 24.30 6.68
N LEU A 183 20.82 23.24 5.98
CA LEU A 183 19.92 22.32 5.26
C LEU A 183 18.92 21.63 6.22
N ILE A 184 19.37 21.28 7.42
CA ILE A 184 18.50 20.76 8.50
C ILE A 184 17.61 21.88 9.08
N GLY A 185 18.13 23.10 9.24
CA GLY A 185 17.38 24.24 9.79
C GLY A 185 16.32 24.83 8.84
N GLU A 186 16.57 24.89 7.54
CA GLU A 186 15.62 25.39 6.53
C GLU A 186 14.58 24.32 6.15
N TRP A 187 14.95 23.04 6.21
CA TRP A 187 13.99 21.93 6.15
C TRP A 187 13.03 21.89 7.35
N GLN A 188 13.48 22.35 8.53
CA GLN A 188 12.59 22.57 9.68
C GLN A 188 11.61 23.73 9.46
N ALA A 189 11.94 24.72 8.61
CA ALA A 189 11.17 25.94 8.35
C ALA A 189 10.19 25.88 7.16
N GLY A 190 10.23 24.82 6.33
CA GLY A 190 9.08 24.34 5.54
C GLY A 190 8.91 24.83 4.11
N PHE A 191 9.16 26.10 3.76
CA PHE A 191 8.63 26.63 2.47
C PHE A 191 9.69 26.97 1.40
N GLU A 192 10.72 27.76 1.69
CA GLU A 192 11.63 28.30 0.64
C GLU A 192 12.58 27.26 0.00
N PHE A 193 12.98 26.21 0.74
CA PHE A 193 13.86 25.16 0.22
C PHE A 193 13.17 24.22 -0.78
N SER A 194 11.86 24.00 -0.61
CA SER A 194 11.09 23.09 -1.46
C SER A 194 10.86 23.67 -2.86
N GLN A 195 10.48 24.96 -2.94
CA GLN A 195 10.23 25.65 -4.20
C GLN A 195 11.48 25.75 -5.07
N SER A 196 12.64 26.11 -4.49
CA SER A 196 13.90 26.21 -5.26
C SER A 196 14.35 24.88 -5.87
N ILE A 197 14.08 23.75 -5.20
CA ILE A 197 14.34 22.41 -5.72
C ILE A 197 13.35 22.09 -6.84
N GLN A 198 12.05 22.35 -6.64
CA GLN A 198 11.03 22.11 -7.65
C GLN A 198 11.29 22.91 -8.93
N ASP A 199 11.66 24.19 -8.81
CA ASP A 199 12.04 25.04 -9.95
C ASP A 199 13.27 24.52 -10.71
N GLU A 200 14.26 23.96 -10.01
CA GLU A 200 15.44 23.36 -10.66
C GLU A 200 15.09 22.00 -11.30
N LEU A 201 14.23 21.20 -10.69
CA LEU A 201 13.75 19.95 -11.26
C LEU A 201 12.96 20.21 -12.54
N GLU A 202 12.04 21.17 -12.53
CA GLU A 202 11.29 21.60 -13.71
C GLU A 202 12.25 22.08 -14.80
N ARG A 203 13.17 23.00 -14.48
CA ARG A 203 14.15 23.50 -15.45
C ARG A 203 15.02 22.39 -16.02
N SER A 204 15.43 21.43 -15.19
CA SER A 204 16.22 20.27 -15.63
C SER A 204 15.42 19.34 -16.54
N LEU A 205 14.13 19.14 -16.27
CA LEU A 205 13.25 18.34 -17.13
C LEU A 205 13.07 19.03 -18.48
N ILE A 206 12.71 20.32 -18.48
CA ILE A 206 12.51 21.12 -19.70
C ILE A 206 13.80 21.11 -20.55
N ALA A 207 14.96 21.30 -19.94
CA ALA A 207 16.23 21.24 -20.66
C ALA A 207 16.51 19.86 -21.27
N ALA A 208 16.09 18.77 -20.61
CA ALA A 208 16.26 17.42 -21.12
C ALA A 208 15.38 17.11 -22.34
N LEU A 209 14.28 17.86 -22.57
CA LEU A 209 13.45 17.70 -23.76
C LEU A 209 14.17 18.04 -25.07
N ALA A 210 15.23 18.85 -25.01
CA ALA A 210 16.05 19.17 -26.18
C ALA A 210 16.96 18.01 -26.64
N ASP A 211 17.16 16.99 -25.79
CA ASP A 211 18.00 15.84 -26.08
C ASP A 211 17.15 14.69 -26.62
N GLU A 212 17.35 14.37 -27.90
CA GLU A 212 16.66 13.29 -28.61
C GLU A 212 16.96 11.90 -28.04
N GLN A 213 17.97 11.71 -27.20
CA GLN A 213 18.26 10.43 -26.57
C GLN A 213 17.38 10.16 -25.35
N ILE A 214 16.72 11.19 -24.80
CA ILE A 214 15.85 11.04 -23.64
C ILE A 214 14.48 10.53 -24.09
N ARG A 215 14.04 9.42 -23.49
CA ARG A 215 12.83 8.69 -23.86
C ARG A 215 11.79 8.65 -22.74
N TYR A 216 12.23 8.77 -21.50
CA TYR A 216 11.35 8.82 -20.34
C TYR A 216 11.73 9.99 -19.44
N LEU A 217 10.74 10.81 -19.11
CA LEU A 217 10.87 11.89 -18.14
C LEU A 217 9.71 11.82 -17.14
N ASP A 218 9.98 12.05 -15.86
CA ASP A 218 8.93 12.30 -14.88
C ASP A 218 9.23 13.51 -13.98
N LEU A 219 8.16 14.14 -13.51
CA LEU A 219 8.20 15.22 -12.53
C LEU A 219 7.11 15.00 -11.50
N TYR A 220 7.53 14.88 -10.24
CA TYR A 220 6.67 14.67 -9.10
C TYR A 220 6.48 15.96 -8.29
N THR A 221 5.22 16.28 -8.00
CA THR A 221 4.84 17.32 -7.04
C THR A 221 3.96 16.72 -5.95
N GLY A 222 4.31 16.99 -4.69
CA GLY A 222 3.54 16.63 -3.50
C GLY A 222 2.89 17.83 -2.81
N GLU A 223 2.84 18.99 -3.49
CA GLU A 223 2.39 20.25 -2.88
C GLU A 223 0.90 20.22 -2.53
N LEU A 224 0.07 19.63 -3.38
CA LEU A 224 -1.37 19.60 -3.17
C LEU A 224 -1.75 18.69 -2.00
N ASP A 225 -1.22 17.46 -1.95
CA ASP A 225 -1.39 16.59 -0.78
C ASP A 225 -0.98 17.30 0.51
N HIS A 226 0.20 17.92 0.53
CA HIS A 226 0.70 18.65 1.70
C HIS A 226 -0.23 19.80 2.12
N VAL A 227 -0.64 20.65 1.18
CA VAL A 227 -1.53 21.79 1.47
C VAL A 227 -2.90 21.30 1.91
N ALA A 228 -3.46 20.30 1.24
CA ALA A 228 -4.80 19.81 1.53
C ALA A 228 -4.89 19.07 2.88
N HIS A 229 -3.81 18.48 3.39
CA HIS A 229 -3.76 17.97 4.77
C HIS A 229 -3.87 19.09 5.82
N LEU A 230 -3.30 20.26 5.51
CA LEU A 230 -3.18 21.38 6.45
C LEU A 230 -4.34 22.36 6.37
N ASP A 231 -4.92 22.57 5.18
CA ASP A 231 -5.92 23.58 4.90
C ASP A 231 -7.05 23.03 4.00
N ASN A 232 -8.28 23.10 4.51
CA ASN A 232 -9.49 22.73 3.77
C ASN A 232 -10.04 23.89 2.91
N SER A 233 -9.38 25.05 2.92
CA SER A 233 -9.84 26.21 2.16
C SER A 233 -9.74 25.95 0.67
N GLU A 234 -10.84 26.24 -0.03
CA GLU A 234 -10.89 26.12 -1.48
C GLU A 234 -9.83 27.00 -2.15
N GLN A 235 -9.59 28.20 -1.62
CA GLN A 235 -8.59 29.12 -2.16
C GLN A 235 -7.18 28.54 -2.15
N ALA A 236 -6.75 27.91 -1.03
CA ALA A 236 -5.41 27.34 -0.93
C ALA A 236 -5.22 26.19 -1.90
N GLN A 237 -6.17 25.26 -1.97
CA GLN A 237 -6.10 24.12 -2.89
C GLN A 237 -6.16 24.59 -4.36
N ARG A 238 -7.05 25.54 -4.67
CA ARG A 238 -7.18 26.12 -6.02
C ARG A 238 -5.87 26.73 -6.51
N ALA A 239 -5.18 27.48 -5.66
CA ALA A 239 -3.90 28.10 -6.00
C ALA A 239 -2.84 27.05 -6.39
N VAL A 240 -2.81 25.90 -5.72
CA VAL A 240 -1.89 24.82 -6.08
C VAL A 240 -2.28 24.17 -7.41
N VAL A 241 -3.57 23.94 -7.66
CA VAL A 241 -4.05 23.39 -8.94
C VAL A 241 -3.75 24.33 -10.11
N GLU A 242 -3.90 25.65 -9.92
CA GLU A 242 -3.46 26.66 -10.89
C GLU A 242 -1.94 26.62 -11.13
N GLY A 243 -1.14 26.34 -10.09
CA GLY A 243 0.29 26.08 -10.21
C GLY A 243 0.60 24.86 -11.08
N ILE A 244 -0.16 23.77 -10.91
CA ILE A 244 -0.06 22.56 -11.73
C ILE A 244 -0.48 22.85 -13.19
N ASP A 245 -1.55 23.62 -13.41
CA ASP A 245 -1.96 24.06 -14.75
C ASP A 245 -0.85 24.86 -15.46
N ALA A 246 -0.25 25.81 -14.73
CA ALA A 246 0.86 26.59 -15.27
C ALA A 246 2.08 25.70 -15.59
N LEU A 247 2.37 24.68 -14.77
CA LEU A 247 3.41 23.68 -15.04
C LEU A 247 3.10 22.88 -16.30
N VAL A 248 1.86 22.40 -16.47
CA VAL A 248 1.39 21.72 -17.70
C VAL A 248 1.67 22.60 -18.91
N GLY A 249 1.33 23.89 -18.84
CA GLY A 249 1.56 24.83 -19.93
C GLY A 249 3.03 24.99 -20.31
N ARG A 250 3.93 25.12 -19.31
CA ARG A 250 5.37 25.25 -19.53
C ARG A 250 5.98 23.99 -20.12
N VAL A 251 5.61 22.81 -19.60
CA VAL A 251 6.10 21.52 -20.09
C VAL A 251 5.58 21.23 -21.49
N TRP A 252 4.28 21.42 -21.74
CA TRP A 252 3.69 21.20 -23.06
C TRP A 252 4.31 22.11 -24.13
N SER A 253 4.49 23.40 -23.82
CA SER A 253 5.16 24.36 -24.72
C SER A 253 6.60 23.93 -25.04
N ALA A 254 7.31 23.36 -24.06
CA ALA A 254 8.66 22.84 -24.28
C ALA A 254 8.65 21.55 -25.12
N ILE A 255 7.65 20.69 -24.97
CA ILE A 255 7.45 19.51 -25.83
C ILE A 255 7.22 19.96 -27.28
N GLU A 256 6.32 20.92 -27.52
CA GLU A 256 6.03 21.46 -28.87
C GLU A 256 7.27 22.04 -29.57
N GLN A 257 8.24 22.54 -28.80
CA GLN A 257 9.50 23.12 -29.32
C GLN A 257 10.64 22.12 -29.44
N SER A 258 10.44 20.88 -29.00
CA SER A 258 11.49 19.88 -28.93
C SER A 258 11.61 19.05 -30.23
N PRO A 259 12.75 18.38 -30.47
CA PRO A 259 12.95 17.60 -31.70
C PRO A 259 12.00 16.39 -31.84
N LEU A 260 11.40 15.91 -30.76
CA LEU A 260 10.48 14.77 -30.75
C LEU A 260 9.03 15.19 -30.47
N ALA A 261 8.65 16.44 -30.76
CA ALA A 261 7.32 16.98 -30.47
C ALA A 261 6.18 16.06 -30.95
N ASP A 262 6.24 15.63 -32.21
CA ASP A 262 5.21 14.77 -32.83
C ASP A 262 5.16 13.36 -32.25
N GLU A 263 6.23 12.92 -31.57
CA GLU A 263 6.41 11.55 -31.07
C GLU A 263 6.40 11.48 -29.53
N THR A 264 6.00 12.57 -28.85
CA THR A 264 5.99 12.66 -27.38
C THR A 264 4.59 12.60 -26.80
N ILE A 265 4.41 11.77 -25.78
CA ILE A 265 3.22 11.74 -24.92
C ILE A 265 3.49 12.56 -23.66
N LEU A 266 2.52 13.38 -23.27
CA LEU A 266 2.42 14.00 -21.96
C LEU A 266 1.29 13.32 -21.17
N ALA A 267 1.59 12.81 -20.00
CA ALA A 267 0.61 12.28 -19.06
C ALA A 267 0.56 13.15 -17.80
N LEU A 268 -0.63 13.54 -17.37
CA LEU A 268 -0.89 14.05 -16.02
C LEU A 268 -1.67 12.98 -15.26
N VAL A 269 -1.07 12.48 -14.18
CA VAL A 269 -1.65 11.42 -13.36
C VAL A 269 -1.54 11.76 -11.88
N SER A 270 -2.55 11.35 -11.13
CA SER A 270 -2.52 11.34 -9.68
C SER A 270 -2.64 9.91 -9.15
N ASP A 271 -2.16 9.70 -7.95
CA ASP A 271 -2.23 8.44 -7.23
C ASP A 271 -3.56 8.26 -6.49
N HIS A 272 -4.09 9.34 -5.92
CA HIS A 272 -5.36 9.35 -5.21
C HIS A 272 -6.00 10.74 -5.20
N GLY A 273 -7.24 10.81 -4.72
CA GLY A 273 -7.91 12.06 -4.42
C GLY A 273 -7.66 12.54 -2.99
N MET A 274 -8.56 13.40 -2.51
CA MET A 274 -8.54 13.95 -1.16
C MET A 274 -9.97 14.13 -0.65
N ASN A 275 -10.25 13.58 0.52
CA ASN A 275 -11.46 13.85 1.28
C ASN A 275 -11.30 15.15 2.08
N THR A 276 -11.62 16.25 1.43
CA THR A 276 -11.58 17.60 1.98
C THR A 276 -12.89 18.31 1.63
N SER A 277 -13.33 19.19 2.53
CA SER A 277 -14.53 19.99 2.36
C SER A 277 -14.31 21.36 3.00
N PRO A 278 -14.67 22.47 2.33
CA PRO A 278 -14.56 23.79 2.92
C PRO A 278 -15.48 23.97 4.14
N ASP A 279 -16.53 23.15 4.24
CA ASP A 279 -17.54 23.22 5.30
C ASP A 279 -17.20 22.34 6.52
N ALA A 280 -16.17 21.50 6.42
CA ALA A 280 -15.83 20.52 7.44
C ALA A 280 -14.32 20.43 7.68
N TYR A 281 -13.91 20.55 8.96
CA TYR A 281 -12.57 20.16 9.38
C TYR A 281 -12.50 18.66 9.65
N SER A 282 -11.40 18.06 9.21
CA SER A 282 -11.07 16.68 9.55
C SER A 282 -10.71 16.53 11.04
N GLN A 283 -11.18 15.46 11.68
CA GLN A 283 -10.99 15.17 13.10
C GLN A 283 -10.12 13.92 13.30
N GLY A 284 -9.10 14.01 14.14
CA GLY A 284 -8.26 12.86 14.47
C GLY A 284 -8.68 12.12 15.73
N TYR A 285 -8.61 10.79 15.69
CA TYR A 285 -8.78 9.92 16.85
C TYR A 285 -7.48 9.20 17.20
N ASN A 286 -7.01 9.34 18.45
CA ASN A 286 -5.72 8.81 18.87
C ASN A 286 -5.81 7.33 19.28
N LEU A 287 -5.57 6.43 18.33
CA LEU A 287 -5.51 4.98 18.59
C LEU A 287 -4.35 4.58 19.52
N VAL A 288 -3.24 5.32 19.53
CA VAL A 288 -2.09 5.02 20.43
C VAL A 288 -2.54 5.08 21.88
N GLU A 289 -3.28 6.14 22.27
CA GLU A 289 -3.79 6.27 23.64
C GLU A 289 -4.88 5.25 23.96
N LEU A 290 -5.74 4.90 22.99
CA LEU A 290 -6.72 3.83 23.18
C LEU A 290 -6.03 2.52 23.57
N PHE A 291 -5.08 2.06 22.77
CA PHE A 291 -4.38 0.79 23.00
C PHE A 291 -3.53 0.81 24.28
N ARG A 292 -2.93 1.94 24.64
CA ARG A 292 -2.20 2.08 25.92
C ARG A 292 -3.13 2.04 27.14
N GLY A 293 -4.39 2.45 26.98
CA GLY A 293 -5.38 2.49 28.04
C GLY A 293 -5.87 1.11 28.48
N ALA A 294 -6.51 1.07 29.65
CA ALA A 294 -7.10 -0.16 30.21
C ALA A 294 -8.12 -0.82 29.26
N ALA A 295 -9.03 -0.02 28.70
CA ALA A 295 -10.06 -0.51 27.80
C ALA A 295 -9.51 -1.04 26.47
N GLY A 296 -8.34 -0.57 26.03
CA GLY A 296 -7.71 -1.01 24.80
C GLY A 296 -6.70 -2.15 24.96
N GLY A 297 -6.52 -2.68 26.17
CA GLY A 297 -5.65 -3.84 26.41
C GLY A 297 -4.26 -3.52 26.98
N ARG A 298 -4.00 -2.27 27.40
CA ARG A 298 -2.80 -1.88 28.17
C ARG A 298 -1.48 -2.13 27.42
N HIS A 299 -1.49 -1.89 26.12
CA HIS A 299 -0.39 -2.28 25.25
C HIS A 299 0.83 -1.36 25.31
N HIS A 300 1.98 -1.96 25.02
CA HIS A 300 3.15 -1.23 24.54
C HIS A 300 3.04 -1.11 23.02
N VAL A 301 2.90 0.14 22.54
CA VAL A 301 2.54 0.43 21.15
C VAL A 301 3.76 0.90 20.38
N VAL A 302 4.01 0.31 19.21
CA VAL A 302 5.05 0.73 18.27
C VAL A 302 4.42 1.47 17.10
N THR A 303 5.01 2.61 16.76
CA THR A 303 4.70 3.46 15.59
C THR A 303 6.03 3.87 14.95
N ASN A 304 6.04 4.54 13.79
CA ASN A 304 7.28 4.97 13.13
C ASN A 304 7.66 6.42 13.47
N ARG A 305 6.75 7.18 14.09
CA ARG A 305 6.95 8.56 14.57
C ARG A 305 6.25 8.80 15.89
N HIS A 306 6.67 9.85 16.60
CA HIS A 306 6.06 10.22 17.87
C HIS A 306 4.67 10.83 17.65
N PRO A 307 3.70 10.55 18.53
CA PRO A 307 2.47 11.32 18.56
C PRO A 307 2.75 12.82 18.71
N LEU A 308 1.97 13.63 18.01
CA LEU A 308 2.04 15.09 17.93
C LEU A 308 3.43 15.60 17.50
N ALA A 309 4.15 14.82 16.68
CA ALA A 309 5.48 15.20 16.20
C ALA A 309 5.47 16.52 15.43
N ASP A 310 4.39 16.82 14.68
CA ASP A 310 4.30 18.02 13.86
C ASP A 310 4.07 19.30 14.69
N TYR A 311 3.63 19.14 15.94
CA TYR A 311 3.40 20.24 16.90
C TYR A 311 4.55 20.42 17.90
N LYS A 312 5.58 19.57 17.84
CA LYS A 312 6.78 19.71 18.69
C LYS A 312 7.76 20.65 18.02
N LEU A 313 8.43 21.52 18.80
CA LEU A 313 9.64 22.21 18.33
C LEU A 313 10.55 21.14 17.69
N LYS A 314 10.81 21.26 16.38
CA LYS A 314 11.41 20.22 15.51
C LYS A 314 12.87 19.93 15.88
N GLY A 315 13.11 19.42 17.08
CA GLY A 315 14.37 18.87 17.57
C GLY A 315 14.39 17.34 17.56
N LEU A 316 13.33 16.70 17.06
CA LEU A 316 13.28 15.24 16.92
C LEU A 316 14.21 14.80 15.77
N TYR A 317 15.08 13.85 16.10
CA TYR A 317 16.11 13.30 15.22
C TYR A 317 15.48 12.78 13.91
N PRO A 318 15.88 13.27 12.72
CA PRO A 318 15.23 12.92 11.44
C PRO A 318 15.46 11.46 11.02
N PHE A 319 16.15 10.66 11.84
CA PHE A 319 16.36 9.23 11.64
C PHE A 319 15.52 8.36 12.60
N VAL A 320 14.58 8.93 13.36
CA VAL A 320 13.60 8.13 14.11
C VAL A 320 12.75 7.38 13.10
N HIS A 321 12.84 6.05 13.11
CA HIS A 321 12.08 5.14 12.25
C HIS A 321 11.21 4.16 13.06
N LYS A 322 11.31 4.23 14.39
CA LYS A 322 10.57 3.40 15.34
C LYS A 322 10.44 4.14 16.66
N VAL A 323 9.20 4.26 17.13
CA VAL A 323 8.82 4.90 18.39
C VAL A 323 8.01 3.90 19.20
N LEU A 324 8.41 3.74 20.46
CA LEU A 324 7.69 2.94 21.43
C LEU A 324 6.96 3.87 22.40
N SER A 325 5.65 3.69 22.53
CA SER A 325 4.81 4.32 23.55
C SER A 325 4.37 3.25 24.55
N SER A 326 4.96 3.25 25.74
CA SER A 326 4.67 2.25 26.77
C SER A 326 3.35 2.53 27.50
N SER A 327 2.60 1.50 27.88
CA SER A 327 1.58 1.58 28.91
C SER A 327 2.17 1.26 30.28
N ASP A 328 1.95 2.14 31.26
CA ASP A 328 2.36 1.90 32.66
C ASP A 328 1.47 0.85 33.34
N ALA A 329 0.33 0.54 32.71
CA ALA A 329 -0.64 -0.41 33.23
C ALA A 329 -0.54 -1.78 32.56
N SER A 330 0.48 -2.00 31.72
CA SER A 330 0.78 -3.27 31.07
C SER A 330 1.00 -4.38 32.10
N PRO A 331 0.48 -5.61 31.90
CA PRO A 331 0.78 -6.73 32.79
C PRO A 331 2.25 -7.14 32.74
N TYR A 332 3.01 -6.64 31.77
CA TYR A 332 4.44 -6.89 31.58
C TYR A 332 5.33 -5.80 32.21
N ALA A 333 4.79 -4.93 33.09
CA ALA A 333 5.51 -3.77 33.64
C ALA A 333 6.81 -4.11 34.41
N GLY A 334 6.97 -5.35 34.90
CA GLY A 334 8.24 -5.83 35.47
C GLY A 334 9.35 -6.06 34.44
N GLU A 335 9.01 -6.05 33.16
CA GLU A 335 9.92 -6.25 32.04
C GLU A 335 10.11 -4.97 31.21
N SER A 336 11.13 -4.94 30.37
CA SER A 336 11.42 -3.81 29.48
C SER A 336 10.33 -3.67 28.43
N PRO A 337 9.63 -2.52 28.33
CA PRO A 337 8.65 -2.28 27.26
C PRO A 337 9.26 -2.38 25.85
N LYS A 338 10.58 -2.16 25.73
CA LYS A 338 11.32 -2.29 24.47
C LYS A 338 11.53 -3.73 24.04
N ASP A 339 11.50 -4.65 25.00
CA ASP A 339 11.69 -6.08 24.77
C ASP A 339 10.37 -6.74 24.40
N TYR A 340 9.22 -6.22 24.88
CA TYR A 340 7.91 -6.84 24.67
C TYR A 340 6.82 -5.86 24.20
N PRO A 341 6.98 -5.22 23.02
CA PRO A 341 5.86 -4.52 22.41
C PRO A 341 4.74 -5.50 22.05
N THR A 342 3.49 -5.07 22.19
CA THR A 342 2.32 -5.93 21.98
C THR A 342 1.41 -5.44 20.87
N VAL A 343 1.67 -4.25 20.30
CA VAL A 343 0.95 -3.70 19.14
C VAL A 343 1.91 -2.96 18.22
N LEU A 344 1.75 -3.19 16.92
CA LEU A 344 2.31 -2.38 15.84
C LEU A 344 1.17 -1.60 15.20
N LEU A 345 1.33 -0.29 15.06
CA LEU A 345 0.35 0.59 14.42
C LEU A 345 0.99 1.35 13.26
N ASP A 346 0.47 1.12 12.06
CA ASP A 346 0.66 2.03 10.94
C ASP A 346 -0.51 3.03 10.88
N LEU A 347 -0.16 4.29 11.17
CA LEU A 347 -1.04 5.46 11.23
C LEU A 347 -0.72 6.47 10.12
N ASP A 348 0.13 6.10 9.14
CA ASP A 348 0.51 6.97 8.03
C ASP A 348 -0.51 6.95 6.89
N GLY A 349 -1.61 6.20 7.04
CA GLY A 349 -2.79 6.38 6.23
C GLY A 349 -3.85 7.14 7.01
N ASN A 350 -4.20 8.35 6.59
CA ASN A 350 -5.01 9.23 7.42
C ASN A 350 -6.39 8.63 7.71
N GLU A 351 -7.13 8.17 6.70
CA GLU A 351 -8.46 7.59 6.86
C GLU A 351 -8.47 6.09 7.21
N ARG A 352 -7.31 5.50 7.56
CA ARG A 352 -7.24 4.08 7.93
C ARG A 352 -6.19 3.80 8.98
N ALA A 353 -6.25 2.67 9.66
CA ALA A 353 -5.15 2.20 10.49
C ALA A 353 -4.92 0.72 10.23
N ALA A 354 -3.66 0.32 10.08
CA ALA A 354 -3.28 -1.08 10.00
C ALA A 354 -2.70 -1.48 11.36
N ILE A 355 -3.26 -2.54 11.94
CA ILE A 355 -3.00 -2.97 13.31
C ILE A 355 -2.49 -4.40 13.30
N SER A 356 -1.30 -4.62 13.88
CA SER A 356 -0.81 -5.97 14.19
C SER A 356 -0.71 -6.11 15.70
N LEU A 357 -1.48 -7.02 16.27
CA LEU A 357 -1.45 -7.37 17.68
C LEU A 357 -0.49 -8.55 17.88
N ARG A 358 0.22 -8.58 19.02
CA ARG A 358 1.00 -9.76 19.39
C ARG A 358 0.08 -10.97 19.44
N ASN A 359 0.54 -12.14 19.02
CA ASN A 359 -0.27 -13.34 18.98
C ASN A 359 -0.88 -13.61 20.38
N SER A 360 -2.19 -13.85 20.43
CA SER A 360 -2.90 -14.00 21.70
C SER A 360 -2.42 -15.21 22.51
N ASP A 361 -1.99 -16.29 21.85
CA ASP A 361 -1.45 -17.46 22.56
C ASP A 361 -0.08 -17.15 23.15
N LEU A 362 0.76 -16.39 22.43
CA LEU A 362 2.03 -15.90 22.95
C LEU A 362 1.85 -14.98 24.16
N ASN A 363 0.82 -14.12 24.16
CA ASN A 363 0.47 -13.33 25.35
C ASN A 363 0.05 -14.22 26.52
N ARG A 364 -0.78 -15.23 26.27
CA ARG A 364 -1.22 -16.19 27.28
C ARG A 364 -0.05 -16.97 27.88
N ILE A 365 0.84 -17.51 27.03
CA ILE A 365 2.07 -18.20 27.46
C ILE A 365 2.87 -17.29 28.39
N HIS A 366 3.06 -16.03 28.00
CA HIS A 366 3.82 -15.06 28.77
C HIS A 366 3.16 -14.77 30.14
N LEU A 367 1.84 -14.51 30.17
CA LEU A 367 1.10 -14.25 31.41
C LEU A 367 1.15 -15.45 32.37
N LEU A 368 1.00 -16.67 31.85
CA LEU A 368 1.10 -17.90 32.65
C LEU A 368 2.49 -18.07 33.24
N LEU A 369 3.53 -17.80 32.46
CA LEU A 369 4.91 -17.92 32.92
C LEU A 369 5.22 -16.93 34.05
N LEU A 370 4.78 -15.67 33.92
CA LEU A 370 4.90 -14.67 34.99
C LEU A 370 4.19 -15.10 36.28
N GLN A 371 3.07 -15.82 36.19
CA GLN A 371 2.39 -16.37 37.37
C GLN A 371 3.12 -17.59 37.95
N LEU A 372 3.71 -18.44 37.11
CA LEU A 372 4.48 -19.59 37.55
C LEU A 372 5.80 -19.19 38.23
N GLU A 373 6.32 -18.00 37.94
CA GLU A 373 7.46 -17.40 38.64
C GLU A 373 7.13 -16.88 40.05
N SER A 374 5.86 -16.54 40.31
CA SER A 374 5.44 -16.14 41.65
C SER A 374 5.61 -17.29 42.63
N GLU A 375 6.23 -17.04 43.79
CA GLU A 375 6.37 -18.05 44.86
C GLU A 375 5.02 -18.32 45.55
N ASP A 376 4.11 -17.36 45.54
CA ASP A 376 2.86 -17.37 46.32
C ASP A 376 1.69 -18.13 45.66
N LEU A 377 1.90 -18.70 44.45
CA LEU A 377 0.85 -19.41 43.74
C LEU A 377 0.53 -20.77 44.40
N GLU A 378 -0.74 -20.95 44.81
CA GLU A 378 -1.24 -22.17 45.46
C GLU A 378 -0.85 -23.44 44.67
N PRO A 379 -0.40 -24.54 45.31
CA PRO A 379 0.10 -25.72 44.62
C PRO A 379 -0.83 -26.30 43.55
N LYS A 380 -2.14 -26.37 43.82
CA LYS A 380 -3.13 -26.88 42.84
C LYS A 380 -3.25 -25.96 41.63
N LEU A 381 -3.28 -24.66 41.88
CA LEU A 381 -3.36 -23.64 40.84
C LEU A 381 -2.07 -23.58 40.02
N ARG A 382 -0.91 -23.72 40.65
CA ARG A 382 0.39 -23.86 39.98
C ARG A 382 0.42 -25.07 39.05
N ALA A 383 -0.07 -26.22 39.50
CA ALA A 383 -0.15 -27.41 38.66
C ALA A 383 -1.09 -27.22 37.46
N ALA A 384 -2.25 -26.57 37.66
CA ALA A 384 -3.17 -26.26 36.57
C ALA A 384 -2.58 -25.24 35.58
N ALA A 385 -1.92 -24.20 36.08
CA ALA A 385 -1.24 -23.19 35.27
C ALA A 385 -0.09 -23.78 34.45
N ALA A 386 0.68 -24.71 35.04
CA ALA A 386 1.76 -25.41 34.34
C ALA A 386 1.24 -26.28 33.19
N ARG A 387 0.11 -26.98 33.38
CA ARG A 387 -0.56 -27.72 32.29
C ARG A 387 -1.06 -26.77 31.21
N ALA A 388 -1.77 -25.72 31.59
CA ALA A 388 -2.30 -24.72 30.65
C ALA A 388 -1.19 -23.99 29.87
N TYR A 389 0.00 -23.82 30.46
CA TYR A 389 1.19 -23.29 29.81
C TYR A 389 1.74 -24.28 28.76
N ALA A 390 1.88 -25.55 29.13
CA ALA A 390 2.33 -26.60 28.22
C ALA A 390 1.37 -26.77 27.02
N ASP A 391 0.06 -26.74 27.28
CA ASP A 391 -0.98 -26.80 26.25
C ASP A 391 -0.90 -25.61 25.30
N ALA A 392 -0.71 -24.39 25.84
CA ALA A 392 -0.57 -23.18 25.03
C ALA A 392 0.68 -23.21 24.14
N ILE A 393 1.82 -23.72 24.64
CA ILE A 393 3.03 -23.89 23.83
C ILE A 393 2.78 -24.87 22.69
N ARG A 394 2.20 -26.05 22.97
CA ARG A 394 1.91 -27.05 21.93
C ARG A 394 0.98 -26.49 20.86
N ALA A 395 -0.10 -25.82 21.27
CA ALA A 395 -1.04 -25.20 20.34
C ALA A 395 -0.36 -24.14 19.46
N TYR A 396 0.48 -23.29 20.06
CA TYR A 396 1.22 -22.27 19.33
C TYR A 396 2.26 -22.90 18.37
N GLU A 397 2.96 -23.95 18.79
CA GLU A 397 3.89 -24.70 17.96
C GLU A 397 3.19 -25.33 16.75
N ASP A 398 2.08 -26.03 16.99
CA ASP A 398 1.31 -26.70 15.93
C ASP A 398 0.75 -25.70 14.92
N HIS A 399 0.29 -24.53 15.39
CA HIS A 399 -0.17 -23.46 14.51
C HIS A 399 0.96 -22.83 13.67
N SER A 400 2.16 -22.70 14.25
CA SER A 400 3.30 -22.03 13.60
C SER A 400 4.09 -22.96 12.67
N ARG A 401 4.02 -24.28 12.90
CA ARG A 401 4.95 -25.27 12.31
C ARG A 401 5.10 -25.16 10.80
N GLN A 402 3.98 -25.12 10.06
CA GLN A 402 4.01 -25.05 8.60
C GLN A 402 4.77 -23.81 8.09
N ARG A 403 4.54 -22.64 8.70
CA ARG A 403 5.22 -21.40 8.31
C ARG A 403 6.71 -21.47 8.64
N LEU A 404 7.05 -21.96 9.82
CA LEU A 404 8.44 -22.04 10.28
C LEU A 404 9.26 -23.00 9.41
N ASP A 405 8.72 -24.17 9.08
CA ASP A 405 9.37 -25.14 8.20
C ASP A 405 9.65 -24.53 6.82
N ARG A 406 8.67 -23.81 6.24
CA ARG A 406 8.85 -23.11 4.96
C ARG A 406 9.92 -22.00 5.07
N LEU A 407 9.83 -21.17 6.12
CA LEU A 407 10.74 -20.06 6.34
C LEU A 407 12.21 -20.52 6.52
N GLU A 408 12.43 -21.66 7.19
CA GLU A 408 13.77 -22.26 7.31
C GLU A 408 14.37 -22.63 5.94
N LEU A 409 13.57 -23.22 5.05
CA LEU A 409 14.01 -23.57 3.70
C LEU A 409 14.34 -22.32 2.89
N GLU A 410 13.50 -21.30 2.96
CA GLU A 410 13.70 -20.02 2.27
C GLU A 410 14.92 -19.24 2.80
N LEU A 411 15.17 -19.26 4.11
CA LEU A 411 16.37 -18.67 4.71
C LEU A 411 17.64 -19.37 4.23
N ALA A 412 17.59 -20.69 4.03
CA ALA A 412 18.70 -21.43 3.44
C ALA A 412 18.93 -21.03 1.97
N VAL A 413 17.86 -20.75 1.21
CA VAL A 413 17.95 -20.19 -0.15
C VAL A 413 18.58 -18.80 -0.12
N LEU A 414 18.09 -17.89 0.74
CA LEU A 414 18.63 -16.55 0.89
C LEU A 414 20.13 -16.56 1.23
N THR A 415 20.54 -17.45 2.14
CA THR A 415 21.95 -17.60 2.52
C THR A 415 22.83 -17.99 1.33
N ARG A 416 22.35 -18.87 0.44
CA ARG A 416 23.07 -19.21 -0.80
C ARG A 416 23.11 -18.04 -1.78
N GLN A 417 22.03 -17.27 -1.90
CA GLN A 417 21.97 -16.08 -2.75
C GLN A 417 22.94 -14.99 -2.26
N ILE A 418 23.04 -14.79 -0.94
CA ILE A 418 24.03 -13.91 -0.30
C ILE A 418 25.45 -14.32 -0.72
N ALA A 419 25.81 -15.61 -0.54
CA ALA A 419 27.13 -16.10 -0.89
C ALA A 419 27.43 -15.96 -2.40
N GLY A 420 26.43 -16.22 -3.26
CA GLY A 420 26.55 -16.02 -4.70
C GLY A 420 26.80 -14.56 -5.07
N LEU A 421 26.05 -13.63 -4.49
CA LEU A 421 26.22 -12.20 -4.73
C LEU A 421 27.57 -11.68 -4.20
N GLU A 422 28.04 -12.19 -3.06
CA GLU A 422 29.38 -11.88 -2.53
C GLU A 422 30.49 -12.30 -3.49
N ALA A 423 30.38 -13.51 -4.06
CA ALA A 423 31.34 -14.02 -5.03
C ALA A 423 31.31 -13.23 -6.35
N GLN A 424 30.13 -12.75 -6.77
CA GLN A 424 29.97 -11.95 -7.99
C GLN A 424 30.43 -10.49 -7.81
N LEU A 425 30.37 -9.95 -6.59
CA LEU A 425 30.59 -8.52 -6.34
C LEU A 425 31.91 -7.94 -6.91
N PRO A 426 33.06 -8.64 -6.85
CA PRO A 426 34.31 -8.16 -7.45
C PRO A 426 34.29 -8.10 -8.99
N HIS A 427 33.33 -8.78 -9.63
CA HIS A 427 33.19 -8.86 -11.09
C HIS A 427 32.16 -7.88 -11.64
N ILE A 428 31.38 -7.21 -10.78
CA ILE A 428 30.42 -6.19 -11.19
C ILE A 428 31.20 -4.89 -11.44
N ALA A 429 31.04 -4.32 -12.63
CA ALA A 429 31.70 -3.08 -13.01
C ALA A 429 31.37 -1.95 -12.02
N ASP A 430 32.39 -1.22 -11.59
CA ASP A 430 32.24 -0.09 -10.67
C ASP A 430 31.24 0.92 -11.23
N GLY A 431 30.20 1.22 -10.45
CA GLY A 431 29.09 2.05 -10.90
C GLY A 431 27.85 1.92 -10.04
N ILE A 432 26.69 2.22 -10.63
CA ILE A 432 25.39 2.13 -9.95
C ILE A 432 25.03 0.67 -9.63
N GLU A 433 25.33 -0.27 -10.52
CA GLU A 433 25.07 -1.70 -10.31
C GLU A 433 25.84 -2.27 -9.12
N THR A 434 27.13 -1.95 -8.98
CA THR A 434 27.89 -2.33 -7.78
C THR A 434 27.33 -1.71 -6.50
N ARG A 435 26.75 -0.49 -6.56
CA ARG A 435 26.08 0.12 -5.40
C ARG A 435 24.77 -0.61 -5.05
N ARG A 436 23.96 -0.94 -6.05
CA ARG A 436 22.72 -1.73 -5.88
C ARG A 436 23.03 -3.10 -5.28
N ALA A 437 23.99 -3.82 -5.85
CA ALA A 437 24.46 -5.11 -5.32
C ALA A 437 24.94 -5.01 -3.86
N LYS A 438 25.71 -3.97 -3.50
CA LYS A 438 26.14 -3.74 -2.10
C LYS A 438 24.98 -3.41 -1.17
N ALA A 439 23.99 -2.64 -1.62
CA ALA A 439 22.81 -2.30 -0.83
C ALA A 439 21.96 -3.55 -0.56
N ARG A 440 21.64 -4.30 -1.62
CA ARG A 440 20.94 -5.58 -1.58
C ARG A 440 21.62 -6.57 -0.63
N LEU A 441 22.92 -6.80 -0.82
CA LEU A 441 23.71 -7.71 0.04
C LEU A 441 23.62 -7.33 1.53
N ARG A 442 23.69 -6.03 1.87
CA ARG A 442 23.54 -5.57 3.26
C ARG A 442 22.15 -5.83 3.80
N SER A 443 21.10 -5.56 3.03
CA SER A 443 19.72 -5.82 3.49
C SER A 443 19.51 -7.31 3.70
N TRP A 444 19.90 -8.14 2.74
CA TRP A 444 19.73 -9.59 2.82
C TRP A 444 20.48 -10.22 4.00
N LYS A 445 21.69 -9.75 4.31
CA LYS A 445 22.42 -10.21 5.50
C LYS A 445 21.73 -9.82 6.81
N LEU A 446 21.18 -8.61 6.88
CA LEU A 446 20.42 -8.17 8.04
C LEU A 446 19.15 -9.02 8.19
N ASP A 447 18.41 -9.20 7.11
CA ASP A 447 17.19 -10.02 7.10
C ASP A 447 17.50 -11.47 7.51
N ALA A 448 18.54 -12.10 6.93
CA ALA A 448 18.95 -13.45 7.30
C ALA A 448 19.30 -13.58 8.79
N SER A 449 20.05 -12.61 9.34
CA SER A 449 20.43 -12.59 10.76
C SER A 449 19.21 -12.42 11.68
N ASP A 450 18.38 -11.42 11.43
CA ASP A 450 17.22 -11.10 12.29
C ASP A 450 16.22 -12.27 12.32
N TYR A 451 16.03 -12.94 11.18
CA TYR A 451 15.13 -14.09 11.08
C TYR A 451 15.72 -15.38 11.68
N GLN A 452 17.03 -15.60 11.58
CA GLN A 452 17.70 -16.70 12.30
C GLN A 452 17.56 -16.53 13.82
N ASP A 453 17.73 -15.31 14.32
CA ASP A 453 17.53 -15.00 15.74
C ASP A 453 16.08 -15.27 16.19
N ALA A 454 15.09 -14.92 15.34
CA ALA A 454 13.67 -15.20 15.62
C ALA A 454 13.37 -16.71 15.67
N LEU A 455 13.90 -17.50 14.72
CA LEU A 455 13.74 -18.95 14.70
C LEU A 455 14.38 -19.62 15.92
N GLU A 456 15.57 -19.18 16.32
CA GLU A 456 16.24 -19.72 17.51
C GLU A 456 15.47 -19.39 18.80
N ALA A 457 14.90 -18.19 18.88
CA ALA A 457 14.04 -17.81 20.00
C ALA A 457 12.77 -18.67 20.07
N LEU A 458 12.16 -19.01 18.92
CA LEU A 458 11.01 -19.91 18.86
C LEU A 458 11.37 -21.35 19.25
N ARG A 459 12.50 -21.88 18.77
CA ARG A 459 12.99 -23.20 19.20
C ARG A 459 13.23 -23.26 20.70
N THR A 460 13.79 -22.20 21.27
CA THR A 460 13.97 -22.06 22.73
C THR A 460 12.62 -22.10 23.46
N LEU A 461 11.60 -21.43 22.92
CA LEU A 461 10.26 -21.44 23.48
C LEU A 461 9.62 -22.84 23.40
N PHE A 462 9.69 -23.51 22.26
CA PHE A 462 9.10 -24.85 22.08
C PHE A 462 9.79 -25.93 22.92
N ALA A 463 11.08 -25.78 23.19
CA ALA A 463 11.82 -26.66 24.09
C ALA A 463 11.61 -26.34 25.59
N ALA A 464 10.77 -25.37 25.94
CA ALA A 464 10.61 -24.92 27.33
C ALA A 464 9.70 -25.85 28.14
N GLU A 465 10.27 -26.51 29.15
CA GLU A 465 9.53 -27.35 30.08
C GLU A 465 8.76 -26.54 31.15
N PRO A 466 7.50 -26.90 31.46
CA PRO A 466 6.74 -26.27 32.53
C PRO A 466 7.44 -26.40 33.89
N GLY A 467 7.65 -25.30 34.60
CA GLY A 467 8.19 -25.32 35.97
C GLY A 467 9.70 -25.51 36.08
N ALA A 468 10.46 -25.49 34.96
CA ALA A 468 11.92 -25.59 34.95
C ALA A 468 12.67 -24.37 35.57
N GLY A 469 11.94 -23.43 36.20
CA GLY A 469 12.50 -22.27 36.90
C GLY A 469 13.19 -21.24 36.00
N LYS A 470 13.03 -21.31 34.67
CA LYS A 470 13.56 -20.29 33.76
C LYS A 470 12.65 -19.05 33.77
N PRO A 471 13.19 -17.84 33.98
CA PRO A 471 12.42 -16.60 33.89
C PRO A 471 11.83 -16.36 32.50
N ALA A 472 10.70 -15.66 32.43
CA ALA A 472 9.97 -15.27 31.23
C ALA A 472 10.86 -14.50 30.27
N SER A 473 11.64 -13.57 30.81
CA SER A 473 12.65 -12.80 30.09
C SER A 473 13.70 -13.63 29.31
N LYS A 474 13.82 -14.93 29.58
CA LYS A 474 14.73 -15.88 28.89
C LYS A 474 14.01 -16.93 28.05
N THR A 475 12.70 -17.09 28.22
CA THR A 475 11.90 -18.13 27.56
C THR A 475 11.06 -17.55 26.44
N VAL A 476 10.48 -16.37 26.65
CA VAL A 476 9.57 -15.72 25.71
C VAL A 476 10.39 -14.86 24.73
N PRO A 477 10.23 -15.06 23.41
CA PRO A 477 10.93 -14.28 22.40
C PRO A 477 10.74 -12.77 22.62
N LYS A 478 11.87 -12.07 22.67
CA LYS A 478 11.91 -10.61 22.74
C LYS A 478 11.72 -10.03 21.34
N ARG A 479 11.09 -8.86 21.29
CA ARG A 479 10.91 -8.07 20.07
C ARG A 479 10.26 -8.89 18.95
N PHE A 480 9.19 -9.60 19.32
CA PHE A 480 8.54 -10.58 18.47
C PHE A 480 7.04 -10.60 18.76
N LEU A 481 6.21 -10.41 17.72
CA LEU A 481 4.75 -10.48 17.83
C LEU A 481 4.20 -11.88 17.61
N GLY A 482 4.92 -12.78 16.93
CA GLY A 482 4.38 -14.09 16.58
C GLY A 482 3.47 -14.09 15.37
N GLU A 483 2.87 -15.27 15.14
CA GLU A 483 1.96 -15.53 14.03
C GLU A 483 0.77 -14.53 13.99
N PRO A 484 0.19 -14.26 12.81
CA PRO A 484 -1.08 -13.57 12.67
C PRO A 484 -2.15 -14.11 13.61
N ASN A 485 -2.98 -13.23 14.17
CA ASN A 485 -4.08 -13.67 15.02
C ASN A 485 -5.23 -14.19 14.16
N SER A 486 -5.84 -15.30 14.57
CA SER A 486 -7.10 -15.74 13.99
C SER A 486 -8.24 -14.80 14.37
N ILE A 487 -9.35 -14.86 13.62
CA ILE A 487 -10.57 -14.12 13.95
C ILE A 487 -11.01 -14.42 15.39
N GLY A 488 -10.96 -15.68 15.82
CA GLY A 488 -11.35 -16.08 17.17
C GLY A 488 -10.44 -15.51 18.25
N GLN A 489 -9.14 -15.40 17.98
CA GLN A 489 -8.20 -14.74 18.87
C GLN A 489 -8.49 -13.23 18.97
N LEU A 490 -8.80 -12.55 17.86
CA LEU A 490 -9.12 -11.12 17.84
C LEU A 490 -10.47 -10.79 18.52
N GLN A 491 -11.43 -11.73 18.51
CA GLN A 491 -12.70 -11.62 19.22
C GLN A 491 -12.60 -11.89 20.73
N ARG A 492 -11.56 -12.61 21.17
CA ARG A 492 -11.38 -13.07 22.55
C ARG A 492 -9.92 -12.88 23.00
N TYR A 493 -9.34 -11.74 22.67
CA TYR A 493 -7.90 -11.53 22.79
C TYR A 493 -7.49 -11.40 24.25
N ALA A 494 -6.52 -12.22 24.70
CA ALA A 494 -6.04 -12.17 26.07
C ALA A 494 -5.11 -10.98 26.29
N VAL A 495 -5.53 -10.03 27.15
CA VAL A 495 -4.78 -8.79 27.43
C VAL A 495 -4.12 -8.77 28.80
N SER A 496 -4.68 -9.48 29.79
CA SER A 496 -4.20 -9.51 31.17
C SER A 496 -4.80 -10.69 31.93
N LEU A 497 -4.42 -10.83 33.21
CA LEU A 497 -5.16 -11.66 34.16
C LEU A 497 -6.42 -10.93 34.62
N SER A 498 -7.46 -11.69 34.94
CA SER A 498 -8.66 -11.13 35.57
C SER A 498 -8.30 -10.52 36.94
N PRO A 499 -9.12 -9.59 37.48
CA PRO A 499 -8.89 -9.03 38.82
C PRO A 499 -8.79 -10.08 39.94
N GLY A 500 -9.33 -11.28 39.71
CA GLY A 500 -9.25 -12.40 40.64
C GLY A 500 -8.00 -13.28 40.49
N GLY A 501 -7.13 -13.00 39.51
CA GLY A 501 -6.01 -13.86 39.14
C GLY A 501 -6.46 -15.18 38.52
N LEU A 502 -5.55 -16.16 38.50
CA LEU A 502 -5.83 -17.50 38.00
C LEU A 502 -6.89 -18.21 38.87
N ARG A 503 -7.82 -18.93 38.23
CA ARG A 503 -8.91 -19.66 38.89
C ARG A 503 -8.97 -21.11 38.41
N LEU A 504 -9.28 -22.02 39.33
CA LEU A 504 -9.57 -23.41 38.98
C LEU A 504 -11.03 -23.56 38.52
N GLY A 505 -11.23 -24.39 37.50
CA GLY A 505 -12.52 -24.90 37.09
C GLY A 505 -12.98 -26.05 37.99
N ALA A 506 -14.22 -26.48 37.79
CA ALA A 506 -14.82 -27.58 38.56
C ALA A 506 -14.10 -28.94 38.33
N ASP A 507 -13.42 -29.08 37.19
CA ASP A 507 -12.63 -30.24 36.80
C ASP A 507 -11.18 -30.22 37.33
N GLY A 508 -10.79 -29.17 38.06
CA GLY A 508 -9.43 -28.99 38.56
C GLY A 508 -8.42 -28.50 37.51
N ASN A 509 -8.87 -28.17 36.30
CA ASN A 509 -8.07 -27.45 35.31
C ASN A 509 -8.18 -25.94 35.51
N LEU A 510 -7.41 -25.17 34.73
CA LEU A 510 -7.50 -23.72 34.76
C LEU A 510 -8.79 -23.28 34.07
N ASP A 511 -9.62 -22.49 34.76
CA ASP A 511 -10.78 -21.83 34.17
C ASP A 511 -10.30 -20.60 33.40
N GLU A 512 -10.05 -20.76 32.10
CA GLU A 512 -9.46 -19.69 31.29
C GLU A 512 -10.34 -18.45 31.21
N GLU A 513 -11.66 -18.62 31.06
CA GLU A 513 -12.60 -17.50 30.93
C GLU A 513 -12.64 -16.65 32.20
N ARG A 514 -12.48 -17.25 33.38
CA ARG A 514 -12.42 -16.51 34.64
C ARG A 514 -11.01 -16.08 35.02
N SER A 515 -9.98 -16.65 34.42
CA SER A 515 -8.58 -16.36 34.72
C SER A 515 -8.01 -15.18 33.93
N PHE A 516 -8.51 -14.93 32.72
CA PHE A 516 -7.97 -13.90 31.83
C PHE A 516 -8.97 -12.78 31.57
N GLU A 517 -8.47 -11.55 31.49
CA GLU A 517 -9.19 -10.42 30.90
C GLU A 517 -9.06 -10.52 29.37
N ARG A 518 -10.20 -10.40 28.67
CA ARG A 518 -10.26 -10.51 27.21
C ARG A 518 -10.91 -9.29 26.57
N VAL A 519 -10.45 -8.95 25.37
CA VAL A 519 -10.99 -7.86 24.55
C VAL A 519 -11.45 -8.40 23.20
N ASP A 520 -12.63 -7.97 22.76
CA ASP A 520 -13.10 -8.12 21.38
C ASP A 520 -12.71 -6.85 20.61
N TYR A 521 -11.67 -6.93 19.79
CA TYR A 521 -11.16 -5.74 19.09
C TYR A 521 -12.08 -5.26 17.98
N PHE A 522 -12.85 -6.13 17.34
CA PHE A 522 -13.84 -5.71 16.33
C PHE A 522 -14.90 -4.83 16.98
N ARG A 523 -15.44 -5.29 18.11
CA ARG A 523 -16.43 -4.52 18.87
C ARG A 523 -15.83 -3.26 19.48
N LEU A 524 -14.68 -3.36 20.16
CA LEU A 524 -14.02 -2.22 20.79
C LEU A 524 -13.80 -1.07 19.81
N LEU A 525 -13.22 -1.37 18.64
CA LEU A 525 -12.88 -0.35 17.64
C LEU A 525 -14.14 0.22 16.97
N ARG A 526 -15.11 -0.63 16.60
CA ARG A 526 -16.33 -0.17 15.92
C ARG A 526 -17.26 0.66 16.82
N ASP A 527 -17.31 0.34 18.11
CA ASP A 527 -18.20 0.99 19.08
C ASP A 527 -17.60 2.29 19.65
N LEU A 528 -16.40 2.70 19.22
CA LEU A 528 -15.82 3.98 19.58
C LEU A 528 -16.78 5.12 19.24
N ARG A 529 -16.96 6.02 20.21
CA ARG A 529 -17.79 7.21 20.07
C ARG A 529 -17.17 8.36 20.84
N VAL A 530 -16.95 9.48 20.18
CA VAL A 530 -16.52 10.71 20.86
C VAL A 530 -17.70 11.32 21.62
N ARG A 531 -17.43 11.87 22.81
CA ARG A 531 -18.45 12.49 23.67
C ARG A 531 -18.66 13.97 23.38
N ASN A 532 -17.73 14.59 22.66
CA ASN A 532 -17.80 16.01 22.32
C ASN A 532 -18.84 16.24 21.20
N VAL A 533 -19.37 17.45 21.13
CA VAL A 533 -20.18 17.89 19.99
C VAL A 533 -19.25 17.93 18.79
N VAL A 534 -19.51 17.04 17.84
CA VAL A 534 -18.88 17.07 16.51
C VAL A 534 -19.52 18.16 15.68
N GLN A 535 -18.77 18.75 14.74
CA GLN A 535 -19.30 19.74 13.81
C GLN A 535 -20.45 19.16 12.97
N GLU A 536 -21.27 20.05 12.39
CA GLU A 536 -22.34 19.65 11.49
C GLU A 536 -21.78 18.83 10.30
N GLY A 537 -22.50 17.78 9.89
CA GLY A 537 -22.06 16.89 8.82
C GLY A 537 -21.05 15.80 9.22
N VAL A 538 -20.39 15.90 10.38
CA VAL A 538 -19.45 14.85 10.84
C VAL A 538 -20.10 13.96 11.90
N GLY A 539 -20.01 12.64 11.71
CA GLY A 539 -20.55 11.68 12.66
C GLY A 539 -19.72 11.58 13.95
N ALA A 540 -20.35 11.25 15.08
CA ALA A 540 -19.65 11.07 16.37
C ALA A 540 -18.84 9.76 16.49
N ARG A 541 -18.77 8.95 15.42
CA ARG A 541 -18.08 7.66 15.41
C ARG A 541 -16.83 7.79 14.52
N PRO A 542 -15.62 7.69 15.10
CA PRO A 542 -14.38 7.81 14.32
C PRO A 542 -14.11 6.61 13.41
N VAL A 543 -14.67 5.44 13.74
CA VAL A 543 -14.53 4.22 12.95
C VAL A 543 -15.83 3.96 12.20
N ASP A 544 -15.73 3.74 10.90
CA ASP A 544 -16.86 3.33 10.07
C ASP A 544 -17.05 1.81 10.11
N PHE A 545 -16.00 1.07 9.74
CA PHE A 545 -15.96 -0.39 9.86
C PHE A 545 -14.52 -0.89 10.05
N VAL A 546 -14.40 -2.15 10.47
CA VAL A 546 -13.12 -2.86 10.58
C VAL A 546 -13.11 -3.99 9.56
N ALA A 547 -12.03 -4.13 8.80
CA ALA A 547 -11.83 -5.18 7.81
C ALA A 547 -10.75 -6.17 8.27
N ALA A 548 -10.96 -7.47 8.00
CA ALA A 548 -9.99 -8.52 8.26
C ALA A 548 -10.05 -9.61 7.17
N PRO A 549 -8.92 -10.23 6.79
CA PRO A 549 -8.93 -11.39 5.92
C PRO A 549 -9.54 -12.60 6.65
N VAL A 550 -10.25 -13.45 5.91
CA VAL A 550 -10.86 -14.67 6.42
C VAL A 550 -10.52 -15.85 5.51
N PRO A 551 -9.99 -16.96 6.04
CA PRO A 551 -9.79 -18.19 5.27
C PRO A 551 -11.14 -18.76 4.83
N VAL A 552 -11.32 -19.03 3.53
CA VAL A 552 -12.58 -19.52 2.98
C VAL A 552 -12.87 -20.93 3.50
N GLU A 553 -11.84 -21.76 3.63
CA GLU A 553 -11.91 -23.11 4.18
C GLU A 553 -12.41 -23.16 5.63
N ALA A 554 -12.29 -22.04 6.36
CA ALA A 554 -12.80 -21.91 7.72
C ALA A 554 -14.29 -21.50 7.76
N LEU A 555 -14.86 -20.97 6.66
CA LEU A 555 -16.23 -20.48 6.60
C LEU A 555 -17.26 -21.62 6.49
N ALA A 556 -18.05 -21.80 7.53
CA ALA A 556 -19.22 -22.67 7.52
C ALA A 556 -20.47 -21.91 7.06
N GLY A 557 -21.32 -22.56 6.26
CA GLY A 557 -22.62 -22.01 5.85
C GLY A 557 -22.58 -21.15 4.59
N LEU A 558 -21.51 -21.25 3.80
CA LEU A 558 -21.48 -20.70 2.44
C LEU A 558 -22.53 -21.41 1.56
N PRO A 559 -23.20 -20.67 0.65
CA PRO A 559 -24.07 -21.29 -0.35
C PRO A 559 -23.31 -22.24 -1.29
N PRO A 560 -23.98 -23.26 -1.86
CA PRO A 560 -23.37 -24.09 -2.90
C PRO A 560 -22.80 -23.23 -4.03
N GLY A 561 -21.54 -23.51 -4.40
CA GLY A 561 -20.81 -22.77 -5.43
C GLY A 561 -20.03 -21.55 -4.93
N ASP A 562 -20.33 -21.02 -3.74
CA ASP A 562 -19.53 -19.95 -3.12
C ASP A 562 -18.31 -20.50 -2.36
N GLU A 563 -18.29 -21.81 -2.11
CA GLU A 563 -17.14 -22.57 -1.56
C GLU A 563 -15.91 -22.56 -2.49
N ALA A 564 -16.09 -22.16 -3.76
CA ALA A 564 -15.03 -22.01 -4.74
C ALA A 564 -14.31 -20.65 -4.66
N ALA A 565 -14.54 -19.85 -3.60
CA ALA A 565 -13.79 -18.64 -3.35
C ALA A 565 -12.35 -18.97 -2.95
N ASP A 566 -11.38 -18.20 -3.45
CA ASP A 566 -9.97 -18.36 -3.12
C ASP A 566 -9.65 -17.68 -1.77
N PHE A 567 -10.28 -16.55 -1.51
CA PHE A 567 -10.19 -15.87 -0.21
C PHE A 567 -11.44 -15.02 0.08
N ALA A 568 -11.58 -14.61 1.35
CA ALA A 568 -12.65 -13.74 1.79
C ALA A 568 -12.13 -12.56 2.63
N VAL A 569 -12.88 -11.47 2.59
CA VAL A 569 -12.69 -10.30 3.44
C VAL A 569 -13.95 -10.07 4.26
N TRP A 570 -13.79 -9.98 5.58
CA TRP A 570 -14.87 -9.67 6.50
C TRP A 570 -14.85 -8.19 6.88
N LEU A 571 -15.98 -7.52 6.68
CA LEU A 571 -16.23 -6.15 7.12
C LEU A 571 -17.17 -6.16 8.32
N TYR A 572 -16.68 -5.69 9.45
CA TYR A 572 -17.43 -5.54 10.69
C TYR A 572 -17.92 -4.10 10.86
N GLY A 573 -19.21 -3.87 10.61
CA GLY A 573 -19.94 -2.64 10.92
C GLY A 573 -20.73 -2.70 12.23
N GLY A 574 -20.72 -3.83 12.92
CA GLY A 574 -21.45 -4.14 14.16
C GLY A 574 -21.99 -5.57 14.17
N ALA A 575 -22.51 -6.05 15.30
CA ALA A 575 -22.96 -7.44 15.45
C ALA A 575 -23.96 -7.91 14.37
N HIS A 576 -24.90 -7.03 13.96
CA HIS A 576 -25.92 -7.33 12.95
C HIS A 576 -25.70 -6.62 11.61
N ARG A 577 -24.52 -6.00 11.41
CA ARG A 577 -24.21 -5.19 10.24
C ARG A 577 -22.83 -5.57 9.73
N GLN A 578 -22.75 -6.72 9.06
CA GLN A 578 -21.49 -7.25 8.56
C GLN A 578 -21.61 -7.59 7.08
N LEU A 579 -20.47 -7.59 6.39
CA LEU A 579 -20.38 -7.98 5.00
C LEU A 579 -19.22 -8.95 4.82
N LEU A 580 -19.43 -10.00 4.04
CA LEU A 580 -18.38 -10.86 3.52
C LEU A 580 -18.19 -10.55 2.04
N ILE A 581 -16.98 -10.20 1.64
CA ILE A 581 -16.56 -10.10 0.25
C ILE A 581 -15.84 -11.41 -0.08
N LEU A 582 -16.38 -12.18 -1.02
CA LEU A 582 -15.78 -13.40 -1.54
C LEU A 582 -15.10 -13.09 -2.87
N VAL A 583 -13.91 -13.63 -3.08
CA VAL A 583 -13.09 -13.38 -4.27
C VAL A 583 -12.64 -14.72 -4.84
N ARG A 584 -12.68 -14.86 -6.17
CA ARG A 584 -12.14 -16.03 -6.88
C ARG A 584 -11.52 -15.67 -8.23
N GLY A 585 -10.58 -16.48 -8.68
CA GLY A 585 -9.94 -16.40 -10.00
C GLY A 585 -9.01 -15.20 -10.15
N GLU A 586 -8.25 -15.22 -11.25
CA GLU A 586 -7.46 -14.08 -11.73
C GLU A 586 -7.73 -13.89 -13.23
N PRO A 587 -8.23 -12.73 -13.70
CA PRO A 587 -8.67 -11.56 -12.91
C PRO A 587 -9.82 -11.88 -11.95
N PHE A 588 -10.08 -11.01 -10.96
CA PHE A 588 -11.04 -11.36 -9.90
C PHE A 588 -12.49 -11.41 -10.40
N GLU A 589 -13.20 -12.44 -9.96
CA GLU A 589 -14.64 -12.40 -9.78
C GLU A 589 -14.94 -12.17 -8.29
N ILE A 590 -15.81 -11.22 -7.99
CA ILE A 590 -16.11 -10.78 -6.63
C ILE A 590 -17.61 -10.86 -6.36
N LYS A 591 -17.97 -11.29 -5.16
CA LYS A 591 -19.35 -11.34 -4.66
C LYS A 591 -19.42 -10.81 -3.23
N ALA A 592 -20.50 -10.12 -2.88
CA ALA A 592 -20.72 -9.62 -1.53
C ALA A 592 -21.94 -10.31 -0.87
N ILE A 593 -21.81 -10.69 0.40
CA ILE A 593 -22.86 -11.38 1.17
C ILE A 593 -23.07 -10.68 2.51
N PRO A 594 -24.30 -10.20 2.81
CA PRO A 594 -24.65 -9.71 4.14
C PRO A 594 -24.57 -10.80 5.19
N ALA A 595 -23.95 -10.47 6.32
CA ALA A 595 -23.76 -11.39 7.44
C ALA A 595 -24.07 -10.71 8.77
N ALA A 596 -24.34 -11.54 9.78
CA ALA A 596 -24.46 -11.15 11.17
C ALA A 596 -23.79 -12.20 12.08
N ASN A 597 -23.41 -11.76 13.28
CA ASN A 597 -22.92 -12.63 14.35
C ASN A 597 -21.79 -13.58 13.92
N LEU A 598 -20.91 -13.16 13.00
CA LEU A 598 -19.75 -13.98 12.61
C LEU A 598 -18.89 -14.26 13.84
N THR A 599 -18.63 -15.54 14.10
CA THR A 599 -17.80 -15.99 15.21
C THR A 599 -16.90 -17.13 14.78
N ASP A 600 -15.68 -17.14 15.31
CA ASP A 600 -14.74 -18.23 15.16
C ASP A 600 -14.67 -19.05 16.46
N ARG A 601 -14.90 -20.36 16.33
CA ARG A 601 -14.74 -21.34 17.41
C ARG A 601 -13.81 -22.45 16.95
N GLY A 602 -12.54 -22.33 17.33
CA GLY A 602 -11.52 -23.36 17.09
C GLY A 602 -11.16 -23.50 15.60
N GLY A 603 -11.10 -22.39 14.87
CA GLY A 603 -10.78 -22.37 13.44
C GLY A 603 -11.98 -22.64 12.54
N ARG A 604 -13.16 -22.89 13.11
CA ARG A 604 -14.43 -22.97 12.38
C ARG A 604 -15.21 -21.67 12.55
N ILE A 605 -15.38 -20.96 11.45
CA ILE A 605 -16.07 -19.67 11.39
C ILE A 605 -17.51 -19.91 11.00
N SER A 606 -18.45 -19.38 11.79
CA SER A 606 -19.88 -19.48 11.54
C SER A 606 -20.52 -18.10 11.59
N PHE A 607 -21.54 -17.87 10.77
CA PHE A 607 -22.25 -16.60 10.69
C PHE A 607 -23.72 -16.83 10.30
N GLU A 608 -24.55 -15.83 10.56
CA GLU A 608 -25.94 -15.77 10.11
C GLU A 608 -26.01 -14.99 8.80
N ARG A 609 -26.66 -15.55 7.77
CA ARG A 609 -26.95 -14.81 6.54
C ARG A 609 -28.12 -13.88 6.77
N THR A 610 -27.99 -12.64 6.31
CA THR A 610 -29.05 -11.63 6.39
C THR A 610 -29.46 -11.16 4.99
N GLU A 611 -30.57 -10.44 4.92
CA GLU A 611 -31.01 -9.81 3.68
C GLU A 611 -30.22 -8.51 3.42
N TRP A 612 -30.12 -8.13 2.15
CA TRP A 612 -29.59 -6.83 1.78
C TRP A 612 -30.49 -5.71 2.31
N GLY A 613 -29.88 -4.73 2.96
CA GLY A 613 -30.57 -3.61 3.57
C GLY A 613 -29.62 -2.47 3.92
N PRO A 614 -30.15 -1.31 4.35
CA PRO A 614 -29.35 -0.14 4.67
C PRO A 614 -28.49 -0.32 5.92
N GLY A 615 -27.36 0.39 5.97
CA GLY A 615 -26.47 0.47 7.13
C GLY A 615 -25.44 -0.66 7.22
N LEU A 616 -25.32 -1.49 6.18
CA LEU A 616 -24.19 -2.40 6.02
C LEU A 616 -22.91 -1.60 5.68
N PRO A 617 -21.71 -2.15 6.00
CA PRO A 617 -20.46 -1.54 5.54
C PRO A 617 -20.49 -1.23 4.04
N LEU A 618 -19.84 -0.12 3.65
CA LEU A 618 -19.82 0.44 2.29
C LEU A 618 -21.15 1.02 1.77
N ALA A 619 -22.26 0.91 2.51
CA ALA A 619 -23.55 1.52 2.18
C ALA A 619 -24.09 1.23 0.76
N LEU A 620 -23.62 0.14 0.12
CA LEU A 620 -23.85 -0.14 -1.31
C LEU A 620 -25.35 -0.22 -1.68
N TYR A 621 -26.17 -0.69 -0.75
CA TYR A 621 -27.59 -0.93 -1.01
C TYR A 621 -28.39 0.37 -1.06
N GLU A 622 -28.12 1.29 -0.14
CA GLU A 622 -28.79 2.57 0.01
C GLU A 622 -28.20 3.70 -0.84
N ASP A 623 -26.99 3.53 -1.39
CA ASP A 623 -26.27 4.60 -2.08
C ASP A 623 -26.96 5.00 -3.41
N PRO A 624 -27.34 6.28 -3.60
CA PRO A 624 -27.93 6.72 -4.86
C PRO A 624 -26.94 6.76 -6.03
N GLY A 625 -25.64 6.85 -5.77
CA GLY A 625 -24.57 6.82 -6.75
C GLY A 625 -24.20 5.41 -7.23
N PHE A 626 -24.75 4.36 -6.61
CA PHE A 626 -24.59 2.99 -7.10
C PHE A 626 -25.46 2.77 -8.34
N ALA A 627 -24.83 2.48 -9.48
CA ALA A 627 -25.45 2.56 -10.80
C ALA A 627 -26.52 1.48 -11.09
N ILE A 628 -26.62 0.46 -10.23
CA ILE A 628 -27.64 -0.58 -10.36
C ILE A 628 -28.98 -0.08 -9.82
N PRO A 629 -30.10 -0.23 -10.56
CA PRO A 629 -31.42 0.17 -10.09
C PRO A 629 -31.79 -0.49 -8.75
N ALA A 630 -32.43 0.27 -7.85
CA ALA A 630 -32.74 -0.19 -6.49
C ALA A 630 -33.48 -1.54 -6.43
N ALA A 631 -34.38 -1.80 -7.39
CA ALA A 631 -35.14 -3.05 -7.48
C ALA A 631 -34.27 -4.29 -7.81
N GLU A 632 -33.10 -4.09 -8.44
CA GLU A 632 -32.20 -5.15 -8.90
C GLU A 632 -30.95 -5.29 -8.02
N ARG A 633 -30.67 -4.32 -7.14
CA ARG A 633 -29.44 -4.24 -6.34
C ARG A 633 -29.15 -5.50 -5.55
N ALA A 634 -30.12 -6.02 -4.80
CA ALA A 634 -29.90 -7.20 -3.95
C ALA A 634 -29.48 -8.42 -4.77
N GLN A 635 -30.11 -8.65 -5.92
CA GLN A 635 -29.77 -9.75 -6.83
C GLN A 635 -28.40 -9.52 -7.46
N TRP A 636 -28.09 -8.29 -7.88
CA TRP A 636 -26.82 -7.97 -8.50
C TRP A 636 -25.65 -8.15 -7.54
N LEU A 637 -25.77 -7.66 -6.30
CA LEU A 637 -24.73 -7.72 -5.27
C LEU A 637 -24.45 -9.15 -4.79
N ALA A 638 -25.47 -10.02 -4.85
CA ALA A 638 -25.37 -11.43 -4.47
C ALA A 638 -24.84 -12.34 -5.59
N ALA A 639 -24.50 -11.80 -6.75
CA ALA A 639 -23.93 -12.54 -7.87
C ALA A 639 -22.41 -12.36 -7.96
N TRP A 640 -21.72 -13.35 -8.54
CA TRP A 640 -20.33 -13.21 -8.95
C TRP A 640 -20.25 -12.22 -10.11
N ARG A 641 -19.34 -11.24 -9.99
CA ARG A 641 -19.16 -10.15 -10.97
C ARG A 641 -17.68 -9.90 -11.19
N SER A 642 -17.32 -9.51 -12.40
CA SER A 642 -15.95 -9.08 -12.69
C SER A 642 -15.60 -7.80 -11.91
N GLU A 643 -14.30 -7.55 -11.74
CA GLU A 643 -13.81 -6.27 -11.18
C GLU A 643 -14.34 -5.07 -11.95
N ARG A 644 -14.40 -5.19 -13.28
CA ARG A 644 -14.88 -4.12 -14.16
C ARG A 644 -16.37 -3.84 -13.95
N ASP A 645 -17.19 -4.87 -13.73
CA ASP A 645 -18.60 -4.69 -13.39
C ASP A 645 -18.77 -3.99 -12.04
N TRP A 646 -17.94 -4.35 -11.05
CA TRP A 646 -17.91 -3.68 -9.75
C TRP A 646 -17.49 -2.21 -9.83
N LEU A 647 -16.45 -1.91 -10.61
CA LEU A 647 -16.01 -0.54 -10.83
C LEU A 647 -17.10 0.29 -11.53
N ARG A 648 -17.69 -0.22 -12.62
CA ARG A 648 -18.82 0.42 -13.32
C ARG A 648 -19.98 0.70 -12.37
N ALA A 649 -20.37 -0.27 -11.55
CA ALA A 649 -21.48 -0.13 -10.64
C ALA A 649 -21.22 0.88 -9.49
N SER A 650 -19.98 0.97 -9.00
CA SER A 650 -19.66 1.69 -7.76
C SER A 650 -18.92 3.02 -7.94
N HIS A 651 -18.38 3.35 -9.12
CA HIS A 651 -17.49 4.52 -9.28
C HIS A 651 -18.11 5.87 -8.84
N ARG A 652 -19.44 6.03 -8.91
CA ARG A 652 -20.14 7.24 -8.44
C ARG A 652 -20.73 7.11 -7.04
N ALA A 653 -20.69 5.92 -6.43
CA ALA A 653 -21.12 5.72 -5.06
C ALA A 653 -20.18 6.46 -4.09
N ARG A 654 -20.65 6.66 -2.86
CA ARG A 654 -19.88 7.21 -1.74
C ARG A 654 -18.57 6.46 -1.53
N TYR A 655 -18.59 5.13 -1.66
CA TYR A 655 -17.40 4.30 -1.59
C TYR A 655 -17.03 3.79 -3.00
N ALA A 656 -16.27 4.60 -3.73
CA ALA A 656 -15.90 4.29 -5.11
C ALA A 656 -14.80 3.23 -5.16
N ASN A 657 -14.99 2.20 -5.99
CA ASN A 657 -14.04 1.10 -6.19
C ASN A 657 -13.68 0.31 -4.90
N ALA A 658 -14.46 0.45 -3.82
CA ALA A 658 -14.09 -0.06 -2.51
C ALA A 658 -14.07 -1.58 -2.42
N VAL A 659 -14.96 -2.27 -3.12
CA VAL A 659 -15.04 -3.74 -3.11
C VAL A 659 -13.79 -4.35 -3.76
N VAL A 660 -13.40 -3.82 -4.93
CA VAL A 660 -12.15 -4.21 -5.61
C VAL A 660 -10.94 -3.78 -4.78
N GLY A 661 -10.96 -2.56 -4.24
CA GLY A 661 -9.86 -2.05 -3.41
C GLY A 661 -9.63 -2.83 -2.11
N LEU A 662 -10.69 -3.31 -1.45
CA LEU A 662 -10.57 -4.18 -0.27
C LEU A 662 -10.06 -5.58 -0.65
N ALA A 663 -10.52 -6.12 -1.78
CA ALA A 663 -10.01 -7.37 -2.32
C ALA A 663 -8.50 -7.26 -2.61
N GLU A 664 -8.07 -6.17 -3.25
CA GLU A 664 -6.67 -5.87 -3.54
C GLU A 664 -5.84 -5.69 -2.26
N GLN A 665 -6.32 -4.86 -1.32
CA GLN A 665 -5.60 -4.53 -0.08
C GLN A 665 -5.40 -5.75 0.82
N LEU A 666 -6.35 -6.69 0.82
CA LEU A 666 -6.35 -7.86 1.68
C LEU A 666 -6.17 -9.19 0.90
N ARG A 667 -5.73 -9.09 -0.35
CA ARG A 667 -5.30 -10.22 -1.18
C ARG A 667 -4.20 -11.00 -0.45
N PRO A 668 -4.27 -12.35 -0.39
CA PRO A 668 -3.13 -13.17 -0.01
C PRO A 668 -1.95 -12.94 -0.96
N PRO A 669 -0.68 -12.90 -0.49
CA PRO A 669 0.45 -12.71 -1.39
C PRO A 669 0.48 -13.78 -2.49
N GLU A 670 0.14 -13.40 -3.71
CA GLU A 670 0.27 -14.27 -4.88
C GLU A 670 1.74 -14.38 -5.31
N GLY A 671 2.11 -15.55 -5.82
CA GLY A 671 3.35 -15.73 -6.53
C GLY A 671 3.11 -16.62 -7.74
N PRO A 672 3.29 -16.12 -8.98
CA PRO A 672 3.55 -17.02 -10.08
C PRO A 672 5.01 -17.52 -9.96
N HIS A 673 5.24 -18.79 -10.29
CA HIS A 673 6.52 -19.46 -10.55
C HIS A 673 7.11 -20.41 -9.47
N PRO A 674 7.82 -21.48 -9.90
CA PRO A 674 8.37 -22.50 -9.03
C PRO A 674 9.59 -21.95 -8.29
N GLY A 675 9.39 -21.57 -7.04
CA GLY A 675 10.42 -21.10 -6.13
C GLY A 675 9.86 -20.05 -5.18
N GLU A 676 9.15 -20.48 -4.15
CA GLU A 676 8.81 -19.64 -3.00
C GLU A 676 10.08 -18.93 -2.51
N THR A 677 10.10 -17.60 -2.59
CA THR A 677 11.26 -16.81 -2.18
C THR A 677 11.07 -16.31 -0.76
N PHE A 678 12.17 -16.18 -0.01
CA PHE A 678 12.18 -15.55 1.31
C PHE A 678 11.45 -14.19 1.35
N HIS A 679 11.56 -13.41 0.28
CA HIS A 679 10.93 -12.10 0.20
C HIS A 679 9.41 -12.19 0.18
N GLN A 680 8.83 -13.24 -0.43
CA GLN A 680 7.39 -13.48 -0.43
C GLN A 680 6.88 -13.88 0.95
N ALA A 681 7.56 -14.80 1.65
CA ALA A 681 7.16 -15.13 3.03
C ALA A 681 7.30 -13.94 3.98
N ARG A 682 8.30 -13.08 3.79
CA ARG A 682 8.40 -11.81 4.53
C ARG A 682 7.18 -10.93 4.27
N ARG A 683 6.62 -10.91 3.05
CA ARG A 683 5.40 -10.12 2.76
C ARG A 683 4.21 -10.61 3.58
N GLU A 684 4.07 -11.90 3.81
CA GLU A 684 3.01 -12.42 4.68
C GLU A 684 3.17 -11.94 6.14
N LEU A 685 4.41 -11.82 6.63
CA LEU A 685 4.71 -11.40 8.00
C LEU A 685 4.57 -9.90 8.25
N VAL A 686 4.41 -9.08 7.22
CA VAL A 686 4.11 -7.65 7.39
C VAL A 686 2.62 -7.33 7.33
N ARG A 687 1.77 -8.31 7.04
CA ARG A 687 0.33 -8.10 6.94
C ARG A 687 -0.27 -7.77 8.31
N PRO A 688 -1.17 -6.77 8.39
CA PRO A 688 -1.87 -6.46 9.63
C PRO A 688 -2.94 -7.50 9.95
N ASP A 689 -3.28 -7.62 11.23
CA ASP A 689 -4.43 -8.41 11.68
C ASP A 689 -5.75 -7.70 11.33
N LEU A 690 -5.79 -6.37 11.45
CA LEU A 690 -6.97 -5.54 11.23
C LEU A 690 -6.63 -4.33 10.37
N LEU A 691 -7.52 -4.01 9.45
CA LEU A 691 -7.58 -2.73 8.76
C LEU A 691 -8.79 -1.95 9.28
N VAL A 692 -8.57 -0.85 9.99
CA VAL A 692 -9.64 0.00 10.53
C VAL A 692 -9.88 1.15 9.58
N LEU A 693 -11.12 1.36 9.13
CA LEU A 693 -11.47 2.44 8.21
C LEU A 693 -12.19 3.55 8.98
N ALA A 694 -11.75 4.78 8.75
CA ALA A 694 -12.28 5.94 9.41
C ALA A 694 -13.69 6.29 8.90
N GLY A 695 -14.48 6.90 9.76
CA GLY A 695 -15.66 7.64 9.34
C GLY A 695 -15.28 8.81 8.43
N ASP A 696 -16.26 9.31 7.68
CA ASP A 696 -16.06 10.50 6.86
C ASP A 696 -15.58 11.70 7.68
N HIS A 697 -14.55 12.39 7.18
CA HIS A 697 -13.79 13.43 7.87
C HIS A 697 -13.17 13.01 9.21
N TRP A 698 -12.98 11.72 9.46
CA TRP A 698 -12.14 11.22 10.56
C TRP A 698 -10.80 10.71 10.05
N ASN A 699 -9.79 10.79 10.91
CA ASN A 699 -8.49 10.15 10.67
C ASN A 699 -7.90 9.53 11.93
N PHE A 700 -6.88 8.70 11.75
CA PHE A 700 -6.11 8.08 12.84
C PHE A 700 -4.66 8.57 12.91
N ASN A 701 -4.32 9.61 12.14
CA ASN A 701 -2.97 10.16 12.12
C ASN A 701 -2.65 10.79 13.49
N ALA A 702 -1.71 10.16 14.19
CA ALA A 702 -1.29 10.61 15.51
C ALA A 702 -0.16 11.65 15.47
N ARG A 703 0.47 11.90 14.30
CA ARG A 703 1.59 12.86 14.15
C ARG A 703 1.10 14.30 14.05
N GLY A 704 0.05 14.48 13.26
CA GLY A 704 -0.69 15.69 12.97
C GLY A 704 -2.13 15.29 12.72
N PHE A 705 -3.08 16.07 13.21
CA PHE A 705 -4.51 15.73 13.09
C PHE A 705 -5.11 16.04 11.71
N ASN A 706 -4.29 16.47 10.73
CA ASN A 706 -4.65 16.80 9.36
C ASN A 706 -6.04 17.46 9.23
N PRO A 707 -6.20 18.72 9.68
CA PRO A 707 -7.51 19.34 9.74
C PRO A 707 -8.09 19.67 8.35
N GLY A 708 -7.26 19.74 7.30
CA GLY A 708 -7.70 20.13 5.96
C GLY A 708 -8.43 19.02 5.20
N GLY A 709 -7.88 17.81 5.21
CA GLY A 709 -8.34 16.72 4.37
C GLY A 709 -7.58 15.46 4.65
N ASN A 710 -8.13 14.32 4.22
CA ASN A 710 -7.50 13.03 4.40
C ASN A 710 -7.63 12.17 3.15
N HIS A 711 -6.82 11.12 3.11
CA HIS A 711 -6.90 10.04 2.14
C HIS A 711 -6.46 8.73 2.82
N GLY A 712 -6.47 7.63 2.08
CA GLY A 712 -6.16 6.29 2.58
C GLY A 712 -7.37 5.40 2.79
N GLY A 713 -8.58 5.95 2.67
CA GLY A 713 -9.83 5.23 2.73
C GLY A 713 -10.33 4.84 1.35
N PHE A 714 -11.62 4.49 1.29
CA PHE A 714 -12.31 4.13 0.04
C PHE A 714 -13.44 5.08 -0.30
N LEU A 715 -13.51 6.24 0.36
CA LEU A 715 -14.46 7.29 -0.01
C LEU A 715 -14.12 7.77 -1.42
N ARG A 716 -15.16 8.11 -2.19
CA ARG A 716 -15.01 8.60 -3.57
C ARG A 716 -14.08 9.80 -3.62
N ALA A 717 -14.19 10.74 -2.67
CA ALA A 717 -13.33 11.90 -2.63
C ALA A 717 -11.84 11.52 -2.49
N SER A 718 -11.52 10.49 -1.69
CA SER A 718 -10.17 9.96 -1.48
C SER A 718 -9.68 9.10 -2.64
N ALA A 719 -10.55 8.36 -3.32
CA ALA A 719 -10.17 7.44 -4.38
C ALA A 719 -10.19 8.08 -5.79
N HIS A 720 -10.97 9.15 -6.00
CA HIS A 720 -11.15 9.79 -7.30
C HIS A 720 -9.91 10.59 -7.69
N SER A 721 -9.14 10.00 -8.60
CA SER A 721 -7.84 10.46 -9.07
C SER A 721 -7.95 11.14 -10.45
N VAL A 722 -6.81 11.57 -10.99
CA VAL A 722 -6.67 12.21 -12.31
C VAL A 722 -5.92 11.29 -13.27
N MET A 723 -6.43 11.17 -14.49
CA MET A 723 -5.73 10.58 -15.63
C MET A 723 -6.05 11.39 -16.90
N MET A 724 -5.02 12.01 -17.46
CA MET A 724 -5.10 12.83 -18.65
C MET A 724 -3.89 12.61 -19.55
N LEU A 725 -4.10 12.46 -20.86
CA LEU A 725 -3.06 12.22 -21.85
C LEU A 725 -3.14 13.24 -22.99
N ALA A 726 -2.00 13.70 -23.46
CA ALA A 726 -1.87 14.49 -24.68
C ALA A 726 -0.67 13.98 -25.48
N GLY A 727 -0.69 14.17 -26.80
CA GLY A 727 0.40 13.70 -27.64
C GLY A 727 0.52 14.43 -28.97
N GLY A 728 1.72 14.39 -29.51
CA GLY A 728 2.02 14.87 -30.86
C GLY A 728 1.32 14.05 -31.96
N ASP A 729 1.35 14.55 -33.20
CA ASP A 729 0.61 13.98 -34.34
C ASP A 729 0.93 12.49 -34.62
N SER A 730 2.14 12.04 -34.29
CA SER A 730 2.62 10.67 -34.56
C SER A 730 2.42 9.69 -33.40
N THR A 731 1.85 10.12 -32.27
CA THR A 731 1.68 9.28 -31.07
C THR A 731 0.51 8.29 -31.14
N GLY A 732 -0.39 8.44 -32.12
CA GLY A 732 -1.62 7.64 -32.20
C GLY A 732 -2.69 8.01 -31.17
N LEU A 733 -2.42 8.95 -30.25
CA LEU A 733 -3.41 9.44 -29.30
C LEU A 733 -4.55 10.18 -30.00
N ARG A 734 -5.78 9.85 -29.62
CA ARG A 734 -6.97 10.58 -30.06
C ARG A 734 -7.02 11.97 -29.40
N ARG A 735 -7.70 12.90 -30.06
CA ARG A 735 -7.82 14.30 -29.64
C ARG A 735 -9.25 14.64 -29.28
N GLY A 736 -9.42 15.42 -28.21
CA GLY A 736 -10.73 15.90 -27.77
C GLY A 736 -11.62 14.79 -27.23
N VAL A 737 -11.03 13.72 -26.67
CA VAL A 737 -11.76 12.54 -26.20
C VAL A 737 -11.98 12.63 -24.70
N ARG A 738 -13.24 12.61 -24.28
CA ARG A 738 -13.63 12.35 -22.89
C ARG A 738 -14.00 10.87 -22.74
N VAL A 739 -13.34 10.19 -21.81
CA VAL A 739 -13.56 8.76 -21.52
C VAL A 739 -14.49 8.63 -20.32
N ASP A 740 -15.78 8.45 -20.57
CA ASP A 740 -16.77 8.30 -19.49
C ASP A 740 -16.72 6.92 -18.82
N GLU A 741 -16.15 5.91 -19.47
CA GLU A 741 -15.92 4.59 -18.90
C GLU A 741 -14.95 4.70 -17.69
N PRO A 742 -15.28 4.09 -16.54
CA PRO A 742 -14.41 4.16 -15.38
C PRO A 742 -13.21 3.22 -15.50
N TYR A 743 -12.06 3.71 -15.08
CA TYR A 743 -10.78 3.01 -15.04
C TYR A 743 -10.12 3.17 -13.68
N ASP A 744 -9.19 2.30 -13.34
CA ASP A 744 -8.42 2.39 -12.09
C ASP A 744 -6.90 2.44 -12.35
N ALA A 745 -6.12 2.59 -11.27
CA ALA A 745 -4.68 2.73 -11.33
C ALA A 745 -3.95 1.63 -12.13
N LEU A 746 -4.50 0.40 -12.24
CA LEU A 746 -3.86 -0.65 -13.04
C LEU A 746 -3.89 -0.34 -14.53
N SER A 747 -4.80 0.50 -15.00
CA SER A 747 -4.93 0.84 -16.41
C SER A 747 -3.86 1.83 -16.89
N PHE A 748 -3.16 2.51 -16.00
CA PHE A 748 -2.19 3.56 -16.36
C PHE A 748 -0.99 3.03 -17.14
N ALA A 749 -0.19 2.15 -16.53
CA ALA A 749 1.03 1.65 -17.16
C ALA A 749 0.75 0.84 -18.45
N PRO A 750 -0.23 -0.07 -18.52
CA PRO A 750 -0.60 -0.76 -19.76
C PRO A 750 -1.00 0.20 -20.89
N THR A 751 -1.70 1.29 -20.57
CA THR A 751 -2.05 2.33 -21.56
C THR A 751 -0.81 3.01 -22.12
N LEU A 752 0.10 3.47 -21.24
CA LEU A 752 1.33 4.13 -21.70
C LEU A 752 2.24 3.18 -22.49
N LEU A 753 2.43 1.96 -22.00
CA LEU A 753 3.23 0.93 -22.67
C LEU A 753 2.66 0.59 -24.04
N GLY A 754 1.34 0.42 -24.15
CA GLY A 754 0.67 0.16 -25.42
C GLY A 754 0.84 1.28 -26.46
N LEU A 755 0.81 2.55 -26.03
CA LEU A 755 1.04 3.71 -26.90
C LEU A 755 2.52 3.89 -27.30
N LEU A 756 3.42 3.44 -26.44
CA LEU A 756 4.86 3.35 -26.71
C LEU A 756 5.23 2.08 -27.49
N GLY A 757 4.25 1.19 -27.76
CA GLY A 757 4.41 -0.11 -28.43
C GLY A 757 5.26 -1.13 -27.67
N PHE A 758 5.34 -1.01 -26.35
CA PHE A 758 5.81 -2.07 -25.46
C PHE A 758 4.65 -3.04 -25.19
N CYS A 759 4.71 -4.25 -25.76
CA CYS A 759 3.69 -5.27 -25.57
C CYS A 759 4.04 -6.17 -24.38
N GLU A 760 3.34 -5.96 -23.27
CA GLU A 760 3.40 -6.80 -22.08
C GLU A 760 2.00 -7.36 -21.77
N PRO A 761 1.60 -8.47 -22.43
CA PRO A 761 0.24 -9.03 -22.29
C PRO A 761 -0.05 -9.55 -20.87
N ASP A 762 0.99 -9.79 -20.07
CA ASP A 762 0.87 -10.31 -18.70
C ASP A 762 0.55 -9.21 -17.65
N LEU A 763 0.36 -7.95 -18.07
CA LEU A 763 -0.09 -6.90 -17.16
C LEU A 763 -1.61 -7.03 -16.94
N PRO A 764 -2.10 -7.09 -15.68
CA PRO A 764 -3.50 -7.37 -15.39
C PRO A 764 -4.45 -6.19 -15.67
N GLY A 765 -3.92 -4.97 -15.81
CA GLY A 765 -4.73 -3.78 -16.05
C GLY A 765 -5.24 -3.67 -17.48
N VAL A 766 -6.52 -3.32 -17.64
CA VAL A 766 -7.10 -3.10 -18.98
C VAL A 766 -6.66 -1.71 -19.50
N PRO A 767 -6.05 -1.60 -20.69
CA PRO A 767 -5.71 -0.31 -21.29
C PRO A 767 -6.95 0.57 -21.53
N ILE A 768 -6.73 1.88 -21.56
CA ILE A 768 -7.76 2.86 -21.95
C ILE A 768 -7.84 2.87 -23.48
N HIS A 769 -8.66 1.98 -24.05
CA HIS A 769 -8.76 1.77 -25.50
C HIS A 769 -9.30 2.99 -26.25
N GLU A 770 -10.05 3.86 -25.57
CA GLU A 770 -10.55 5.11 -26.10
C GLU A 770 -9.44 6.13 -26.34
N ALA A 771 -8.28 5.97 -25.70
CA ALA A 771 -7.17 6.90 -25.83
C ALA A 771 -6.47 6.80 -27.20
N GLY A 772 -6.47 5.62 -27.84
CA GLY A 772 -5.78 5.38 -29.10
C GLY A 772 -5.59 3.88 -29.36
N PRO A 773 -5.21 3.48 -30.60
CA PRO A 773 -4.87 2.10 -30.89
C PRO A 773 -3.63 1.72 -30.08
N ALA A 774 -3.79 0.84 -29.11
CA ALA A 774 -2.65 0.20 -28.48
C ALA A 774 -2.07 -0.79 -29.50
N ALA A 775 -0.78 -0.68 -29.82
CA ALA A 775 -0.12 -1.54 -30.82
C ALA A 775 -0.26 -3.05 -30.53
N CYS A 776 -0.67 -3.40 -29.30
CA CYS A 776 -0.76 -4.75 -28.78
C CYS A 776 -2.22 -5.27 -28.67
N ALA A 777 -3.23 -4.47 -29.02
CA ALA A 777 -4.65 -4.83 -28.83
C ALA A 777 -5.22 -5.73 -29.95
N ASP A 778 -4.59 -5.82 -31.12
CA ASP A 778 -5.12 -6.58 -32.26
C ASP A 778 -5.03 -8.12 -32.12
N GLY A 779 -4.57 -8.63 -30.97
CA GLY A 779 -4.38 -10.06 -30.70
C GLY A 779 -5.20 -10.65 -29.54
N LEU A 780 -5.92 -9.83 -28.78
CA LEU A 780 -6.67 -10.25 -27.59
C LEU A 780 -8.18 -10.14 -27.84
N ASP A 781 -8.95 -11.18 -27.52
CA ASP A 781 -10.42 -11.13 -27.57
C ASP A 781 -11.01 -10.21 -26.48
N GLU A 782 -12.33 -9.96 -26.49
CA GLU A 782 -13.03 -9.13 -25.48
C GLU A 782 -12.85 -9.62 -24.02
N GLY A 783 -12.27 -10.82 -23.82
CA GLY A 783 -11.90 -11.38 -22.52
C GLY A 783 -10.39 -11.32 -22.20
N GLY A 784 -9.59 -10.63 -23.02
CA GLY A 784 -8.15 -10.49 -22.80
C GLY A 784 -7.33 -11.76 -23.12
N ARG A 785 -7.90 -12.74 -23.83
CA ARG A 785 -7.16 -13.96 -24.21
C ARG A 785 -6.53 -13.82 -25.58
N ALA A 786 -5.27 -14.23 -25.70
CA ALA A 786 -4.58 -14.33 -26.98
C ALA A 786 -5.38 -15.20 -27.96
N SER A 787 -5.56 -14.70 -29.18
CA SER A 787 -6.22 -15.45 -30.24
C SER A 787 -5.50 -16.78 -30.50
N GLU A 788 -6.23 -17.84 -30.87
CA GLU A 788 -5.66 -19.16 -31.20
C GLU A 788 -4.54 -19.08 -32.26
N ALA A 789 -4.60 -18.09 -33.16
CA ALA A 789 -3.57 -17.85 -34.17
C ALA A 789 -2.23 -17.38 -33.59
N GLN A 790 -2.25 -16.71 -32.44
CA GLN A 790 -1.05 -16.22 -31.74
C GLN A 790 -0.39 -17.35 -30.92
N LEU A 791 -1.21 -18.24 -30.36
CA LEU A 791 -0.77 -19.46 -29.67
C LEU A 791 -0.12 -20.49 -30.62
N GLU A 792 -0.49 -20.52 -31.90
CA GLU A 792 0.19 -21.34 -32.91
C GLU A 792 1.56 -20.76 -33.32
N LEU A 793 1.74 -19.44 -33.32
CA LEU A 793 3.02 -18.81 -33.66
C LEU A 793 4.09 -19.05 -32.56
N ASP A 794 3.70 -19.06 -31.29
CA ASP A 794 4.62 -19.28 -30.17
C ASP A 794 5.07 -20.75 -30.01
N ARG A 795 4.38 -21.70 -30.65
CA ARG A 795 4.78 -23.11 -30.67
C ARG A 795 5.98 -23.39 -31.59
N ASP A 796 6.28 -22.50 -32.53
CA ASP A 796 7.35 -22.70 -33.53
C ASP A 796 8.68 -22.03 -33.17
N LEU A 797 8.80 -21.41 -31.99
CA LEU A 797 10.09 -20.92 -31.48
C LEU A 797 10.84 -22.04 -30.72
N PRO A 798 12.09 -22.39 -31.10
CA PRO A 798 12.79 -23.51 -30.50
C PRO A 798 13.16 -23.22 -29.03
N ALA A 799 12.58 -24.02 -28.14
CA ALA A 799 13.00 -24.11 -26.75
C ALA A 799 14.43 -24.66 -26.67
N GLY A 800 15.39 -23.83 -26.24
CA GLY A 800 16.70 -24.32 -25.80
C GLY A 800 17.88 -23.44 -26.21
N GLY A 801 18.44 -22.72 -25.23
CA GLY A 801 19.75 -22.09 -25.33
C GLY A 801 20.45 -22.08 -23.98
N GLN A 802 21.11 -23.20 -23.65
CA GLN A 802 22.06 -23.31 -22.54
C GLN A 802 23.06 -22.15 -22.57
N ARG A 803 23.22 -21.45 -21.45
CA ARG A 803 24.44 -20.65 -21.18
C ARG A 803 25.26 -21.37 -20.10
N ARG A 804 26.52 -21.64 -20.44
CA ARG A 804 27.62 -22.09 -19.56
C ARG A 804 28.85 -21.25 -19.90
N PRO A 805 29.86 -21.16 -19.00
CA PRO A 805 29.79 -21.06 -17.54
C PRO A 805 29.93 -19.61 -17.05
#